data_AF-A0A2N4XQ91-F1
#
_entry.id   AF-A0A2N4XQ91-F1
#
_cell.length_a   1.000
_cell.length_b   1.000
_cell.length_c   1.000
_cell.angle_alpha   90.00
_cell.angle_beta   90.00
_cell.angle_gamma   90.00
#
_symmetry.space_group_name_H-M   'P 1'
#
loop_
_entity.id
_entity.type
_entity.pdbx_description
1 polymer ?
#
loop_
_entity_poly.entity_id
_entity_poly.type
_entity_poly.pdbx_seq_one_letter_code
_entity_poly.pdbx_strand_id
1 'polypeptide(L)'
;MSSTLRCWITKSQFILNKWPLLFRGESRSLFAPCAGCFVTPLVANRILHADMLKNAIRIILMWCGLYKRPAYLGNKIIFSERAFGRVNRLDFDRNFYLECYDDVRQSGRDPVLHYLDFGRHEGRVGMPFAPEIDLTKIDRSMEAVLLVTHELSATGAPILAYNIAKELCAKYNVLIVSLGNGCLLDEFLKLGVHMFCEPGLRRSEPMSKFLIDKLNDSIRIKFAIVNSIESASVLPGLYSLDIPTVSLLHEFPSYSGGLDRFRRCIYWSGTVLLSSELARTDLLKSGQISNSDKIFVLPQGKCLVPSYGANNTESRPALKSRGVIRIIGAGTITYRKGVDLFIECARTIRERLPGRALEFAWVGKNVDSSIGADYFQYLEDQIERSRLTQCFSFIDEADNYEELLGSADVFLMTSRLDPLPNVAIDAFAKNVPVFFFRDACGLTSLISAAGQGGFLCAEYLSPSDMASKVVRFILDEGKGDKLAEVKRIYEEHFRFDAYFKKLETYASETIEKHLQFNRDADFIRSKSAINESFCDPRAWELFGPEDKAKRYVNMWRSNIYQYRPVPEFHPSVYRDAVNPECDPYVHYLKSGMPSGAWKSELVDVTTDPKSVSELSVAIHIHCYYPDLLGEVLRRLAVNHSNVDIYVSTDTEEKKNAISLVFDEFHLAPSSIDIAPNVGRDIGPFLNMYCRNLSDGYDVIFHVHTKKSPHVNEDDGRNWYEYCLENLLGGVGGRVLDKILFDFQDKSLGLVFPSDPNSLGWGKNLKYAANILGRLGYSAPEGEFNFPIGTMFAASRQVIRSLSELNFSWDEYPSEPLPIDGTMLHAIERVIPFISEGLGLRQKLVYVDKTTRV
;
A
#
# COMPACT_ATOMS: atom_id res chain seq x y z
N MET A 1 -23.60 16.17 62.25
CA MET A 1 -23.70 16.55 63.68
C MET A 1 -22.27 16.71 64.19
N SER A 2 -21.70 17.91 64.06
CA SER A 2 -21.65 18.97 65.09
C SER A 2 -20.52 18.74 66.12
N SER A 3 -19.35 19.37 65.88
CA SER A 3 -18.44 19.96 66.90
C SER A 3 -16.96 20.10 66.48
N THR A 4 -16.54 19.79 65.24
CA THR A 4 -15.10 19.81 64.85
C THR A 4 -14.69 20.88 63.83
N LEU A 5 -15.51 21.90 63.60
CA LEU A 5 -15.25 22.95 62.59
C LEU A 5 -14.78 24.31 63.16
N ARG A 6 -14.31 24.38 64.41
CA ARG A 6 -13.93 25.66 65.06
C ARG A 6 -12.46 25.82 65.48
N CYS A 7 -11.55 24.94 65.04
CA CYS A 7 -10.13 25.03 65.44
C CYS A 7 -9.13 25.25 64.27
N TRP A 8 -9.58 25.33 63.01
CA TRP A 8 -8.66 25.45 61.86
C TRP A 8 -8.57 26.84 61.20
N ILE A 9 -9.42 27.79 61.61
CA ILE A 9 -9.35 29.18 61.14
C ILE A 9 -8.49 29.98 62.13
N THR A 10 -7.19 29.70 62.16
CA THR A 10 -6.17 30.63 62.74
C THR A 10 -4.72 30.35 62.34
N LYS A 11 -4.45 29.44 61.38
CA LYS A 11 -3.07 29.15 60.93
C LYS A 11 -2.79 29.28 59.43
N SER A 12 -3.77 29.66 58.61
CA SER A 12 -3.61 29.77 57.14
C SER A 12 -3.24 31.18 56.64
N GLN A 13 -2.95 32.13 57.55
CA GLN A 13 -2.62 33.51 57.19
C GLN A 13 -1.10 33.80 57.12
N PHE A 14 -0.25 32.77 57.13
CA PHE A 14 1.21 32.94 57.19
C PHE A 14 2.01 32.36 56.00
N ILE A 15 1.36 31.78 54.97
CA ILE A 15 2.05 31.19 53.81
C ILE A 15 1.45 31.72 52.50
N LEU A 16 1.35 33.05 52.37
CA LEU A 16 1.06 33.73 51.10
C LEU A 16 1.95 34.98 50.95
N ASN A 17 3.21 34.87 51.34
CA ASN A 17 4.23 35.87 51.04
C ASN A 17 5.60 35.17 50.96
N LYS A 18 5.94 34.64 49.78
CA LYS A 18 7.30 34.49 49.23
C LYS A 18 7.28 33.60 47.97
N TRP A 19 7.20 34.24 46.80
CA TRP A 19 8.11 34.06 45.63
C TRP A 19 7.47 34.50 44.31
N PRO A 20 8.07 35.47 43.60
CA PRO A 20 8.00 35.61 42.16
C PRO A 20 9.33 35.18 41.52
N LEU A 21 9.31 34.55 40.33
CA LEU A 21 10.25 34.78 39.22
C LEU A 21 9.93 33.89 38.02
N LEU A 22 10.25 34.43 36.83
CA LEU A 22 10.16 33.85 35.48
C LEU A 22 8.78 33.90 34.81
N PHE A 23 8.44 35.08 34.25
CA PHE A 23 8.17 35.25 32.80
C PHE A 23 8.21 36.77 32.50
N ARG A 24 9.21 37.22 31.72
CA ARG A 24 9.31 38.56 31.11
C ARG A 24 9.39 38.38 29.59
N GLY A 25 8.76 39.29 28.86
CA GLY A 25 8.81 39.45 27.40
C GLY A 25 7.45 39.22 26.77
N GLU A 26 6.48 40.14 26.95
CA GLU A 26 6.13 41.24 26.02
C GLU A 26 5.67 40.73 24.65
N SER A 27 4.43 41.00 24.20
CA SER A 27 3.87 42.36 24.07
C SER A 27 2.34 42.36 23.88
N ARG A 28 1.70 43.33 24.57
CA ARG A 28 0.66 44.29 24.13
C ARG A 28 -0.66 43.73 23.53
N SER A 29 -1.86 44.17 23.90
CA SER A 29 -2.37 45.32 24.67
C SER A 29 -3.91 45.13 24.73
N LEU A 30 -4.67 45.42 25.79
CA LEU A 30 -5.26 46.73 26.07
C LEU A 30 -6.21 46.63 27.28
N PHE A 31 -6.19 47.68 28.10
CA PHE A 31 -7.11 48.11 29.16
C PHE A 31 -7.00 47.53 30.59
N ALA A 32 -6.65 48.47 31.47
CA ALA A 32 -6.57 48.41 32.92
C ALA A 32 -7.95 48.70 33.59
N PRO A 33 -8.06 48.52 34.93
CA PRO A 33 -9.28 48.13 35.62
C PRO A 33 -9.97 49.29 36.36
N CYS A 34 -11.23 49.09 36.74
CA CYS A 34 -11.80 49.78 37.88
C CYS A 34 -12.37 48.77 38.87
N ALA A 35 -11.93 48.89 40.12
CA ALA A 35 -12.27 48.05 41.24
C ALA A 35 -13.46 48.63 42.03
N GLY A 36 -14.22 47.73 42.64
CA GLY A 36 -14.89 47.99 43.91
C GLY A 36 -16.42 48.15 43.85
N CYS A 37 -17.15 47.13 44.29
CA CYS A 37 -18.07 47.29 45.41
C CYS A 37 -18.55 45.95 45.99
N PHE A 38 -18.82 46.01 47.28
CA PHE A 38 -18.96 44.96 48.28
C PHE A 38 -20.26 44.11 48.18
N VAL A 39 -20.10 42.81 48.43
CA VAL A 39 -20.80 41.95 49.43
C VAL A 39 -22.35 41.82 49.41
N THR A 40 -22.76 40.54 49.32
CA THR A 40 -23.97 39.83 49.85
C THR A 40 -25.25 39.66 48.99
N PRO A 41 -25.99 38.53 49.19
CA PRO A 41 -26.42 37.63 48.12
C PRO A 41 -27.94 37.59 47.95
N LEU A 42 -28.43 37.10 46.81
CA LEU A 42 -29.65 36.30 46.71
C LEU A 42 -29.83 35.80 45.27
N VAL A 43 -29.91 34.48 45.14
CA VAL A 43 -30.86 33.72 44.32
C VAL A 43 -31.10 34.24 42.89
N ALA A 44 -30.59 33.50 41.90
CA ALA A 44 -31.40 32.86 40.85
C ALA A 44 -30.52 32.22 39.77
N ASN A 45 -30.73 30.92 39.56
CA ASN A 45 -30.63 30.18 38.30
C ASN A 45 -29.62 30.63 37.23
N ARG A 46 -28.58 29.80 37.01
CA ARG A 46 -28.27 29.23 35.69
C ARG A 46 -27.23 28.12 35.78
N ILE A 47 -27.71 26.90 35.52
CA ILE A 47 -27.05 25.69 34.98
C ILE A 47 -25.52 25.76 34.95
N LEU A 48 -24.87 25.28 36.01
CA LEU A 48 -23.53 24.72 35.92
C LEU A 48 -23.67 23.28 35.42
N HIS A 49 -23.05 22.98 34.27
CA HIS A 49 -22.96 21.62 33.74
C HIS A 49 -22.45 20.65 34.81
N ALA A 50 -23.12 19.52 34.97
CA ALA A 50 -22.79 18.49 35.96
C ALA A 50 -21.31 18.03 35.87
N ASP A 51 -20.69 18.18 34.70
CA ASP A 51 -19.29 17.81 34.45
C ASP A 51 -18.28 18.81 35.03
N MET A 52 -18.61 20.11 35.08
CA MET A 52 -17.75 21.09 35.75
C MET A 52 -17.74 20.91 37.27
N LEU A 53 -18.87 20.51 37.86
CA LEU A 53 -18.96 20.22 39.28
C LEU A 53 -18.18 18.95 39.63
N LYS A 54 -18.23 17.91 38.78
CA LYS A 54 -17.42 16.68 38.93
C LYS A 54 -15.92 16.96 38.82
N ASN A 55 -15.50 17.81 37.88
CA ASN A 55 -14.10 18.17 37.70
C ASN A 55 -13.58 19.03 38.86
N ALA A 56 -14.37 19.98 39.36
CA ALA A 56 -14.02 20.76 40.56
C ALA A 56 -13.88 19.87 41.80
N ILE A 57 -14.79 18.91 42.00
CA ILE A 57 -14.74 17.95 43.11
C ILE A 57 -13.50 17.04 42.98
N ARG A 58 -13.15 16.58 41.78
CA ARG A 58 -11.92 15.78 41.54
C ARG A 58 -10.64 16.55 41.84
N ILE A 59 -10.54 17.82 41.43
CA ILE A 59 -9.38 18.69 41.71
C ILE A 59 -9.24 18.93 43.22
N ILE A 60 -10.37 19.16 43.92
CA ILE A 60 -10.41 19.31 45.37
C ILE A 60 -9.97 18.02 46.08
N LEU A 61 -10.41 16.84 45.61
CA LEU A 61 -10.02 15.54 46.18
C LEU A 61 -8.54 15.19 45.92
N MET A 62 -7.96 15.64 44.79
CA MET A 62 -6.52 15.56 44.52
C MET A 62 -5.70 16.46 45.45
N TRP A 63 -6.16 17.70 45.70
CA TRP A 63 -5.51 18.64 46.61
C TRP A 63 -5.60 18.23 48.10
N CYS A 64 -6.66 17.51 48.48
CA CYS A 64 -6.85 17.01 49.85
C CYS A 64 -6.12 15.69 50.17
N GLY A 65 -5.32 15.13 49.25
CA GLY A 65 -4.55 13.91 49.49
C GLY A 65 -5.38 12.62 49.65
N LEU A 66 -6.67 12.65 49.28
CA LEU A 66 -7.59 11.51 49.32
C LEU A 66 -7.58 10.70 48.00
N TYR A 67 -6.95 11.22 46.94
CA TYR A 67 -6.59 10.48 45.74
C TYR A 67 -5.21 9.82 45.94
N LYS A 68 -5.18 8.53 46.30
CA LYS A 68 -3.92 7.76 46.31
C LYS A 68 -3.46 7.60 44.86
N ARG A 69 -2.16 7.86 44.60
CA ARG A 69 -1.51 7.44 43.33
C ARG A 69 -1.85 5.98 43.05
N PRO A 70 -2.07 5.57 41.78
CA PRO A 70 -2.31 4.18 41.44
C PRO A 70 -1.23 3.29 42.04
N ALA A 71 -1.63 2.28 42.82
CA ALA A 71 -0.70 1.23 43.23
C ALA A 71 -0.61 0.24 42.07
N TYR A 72 0.57 0.16 41.46
CA TYR A 72 0.83 -0.72 40.31
C TYR A 72 1.07 -2.16 40.79
N LEU A 73 0.25 -3.10 40.31
CA LEU A 73 0.47 -4.54 40.42
C LEU A 73 0.85 -5.06 39.02
N GLY A 74 2.10 -4.80 38.61
CA GLY A 74 2.56 -5.09 37.24
C GLY A 74 1.92 -4.19 36.17
N ASN A 75 1.64 -4.75 34.98
CA ASN A 75 1.10 -4.02 33.81
C ASN A 75 -0.43 -3.79 33.85
N LYS A 76 -1.14 -4.38 34.82
CA LYS A 76 -2.59 -4.27 34.97
C LYS A 76 -2.94 -3.44 36.20
N ILE A 77 -3.89 -2.53 36.07
CA ILE A 77 -4.40 -1.74 37.20
C ILE A 77 -5.78 -2.27 37.56
N ILE A 78 -5.95 -2.71 38.82
CA ILE A 78 -7.26 -3.02 39.39
C ILE A 78 -7.58 -1.94 40.43
N PHE A 79 -8.47 -1.00 40.08
CA PHE A 79 -9.01 -0.04 41.06
C PHE A 79 -10.32 -0.56 41.66
N SER A 80 -10.53 -0.33 42.96
CA SER A 80 -11.85 -0.42 43.60
C SER A 80 -12.27 0.98 44.07
N GLU A 81 -13.29 1.57 43.47
CA GLU A 81 -13.92 2.76 44.05
C GLU A 81 -14.80 2.35 45.24
N ARG A 82 -14.43 2.77 46.46
CA ARG A 82 -15.32 2.73 47.63
C ARG A 82 -15.87 4.14 47.89
N ALA A 83 -16.85 4.53 47.08
CA ALA A 83 -17.78 5.59 47.45
C ALA A 83 -19.15 5.19 46.90
N PHE A 84 -20.07 4.82 47.79
CA PHE A 84 -21.44 4.39 47.51
C PHE A 84 -21.58 3.06 46.70
N GLY A 85 -21.39 1.93 47.37
CA GLY A 85 -22.19 0.70 47.15
C GLY A 85 -22.08 -0.08 45.82
N ARG A 86 -21.28 0.33 44.83
CA ARG A 86 -20.99 -0.50 43.64
C ARG A 86 -19.49 -0.47 43.32
N VAL A 87 -18.86 -1.63 43.34
CA VAL A 87 -17.47 -1.80 42.88
C VAL A 87 -17.47 -1.79 41.36
N ASN A 88 -17.11 -0.67 40.74
CA ASN A 88 -16.69 -0.67 39.33
C ASN A 88 -15.19 -0.97 39.29
N ARG A 89 -14.81 -2.18 38.84
CA ARG A 89 -13.42 -2.49 38.46
C ARG A 89 -13.09 -1.68 37.21
N LEU A 90 -11.96 -0.98 37.22
CA LEU A 90 -11.41 -0.41 36.00
C LEU A 90 -10.57 -1.47 35.30
N ASP A 91 -11.07 -1.90 34.16
CA ASP A 91 -10.52 -2.95 33.32
C ASP A 91 -9.67 -2.26 32.24
N PHE A 92 -8.35 -2.13 32.51
CA PHE A 92 -7.41 -1.35 31.69
C PHE A 92 -6.02 -1.99 31.63
N ASP A 93 -5.46 -2.11 30.43
CA ASP A 93 -4.11 -2.58 30.14
C ASP A 93 -3.30 -1.47 29.50
N ARG A 94 -2.27 -1.01 30.22
CA ARG A 94 -1.44 0.13 29.81
C ARG A 94 -0.69 -0.11 28.51
N ASN A 95 -0.11 -1.29 28.35
CA ASN A 95 0.76 -1.57 27.20
C ASN A 95 -0.09 -1.73 25.96
N PHE A 96 -1.18 -2.50 26.06
CA PHE A 96 -2.18 -2.61 25.00
C PHE A 96 -2.69 -1.23 24.56
N TYR A 97 -3.03 -0.35 25.50
CA TYR A 97 -3.55 0.97 25.17
C TYR A 97 -2.52 1.83 24.41
N LEU A 98 -1.25 1.78 24.81
CA LEU A 98 -0.17 2.52 24.15
C LEU A 98 0.28 1.90 22.81
N GLU A 99 0.05 0.60 22.62
CA GLU A 99 0.24 -0.08 21.33
C GLU A 99 -0.90 0.23 20.36
N CYS A 100 -2.14 0.31 20.83
CA CYS A 100 -3.30 0.63 20.00
C CYS A 100 -3.42 2.12 19.64
N TYR A 101 -2.89 3.02 20.47
CA TYR A 101 -3.10 4.46 20.35
C TYR A 101 -1.77 5.24 20.37
N ASP A 102 -1.18 5.33 19.18
CA ASP A 102 0.10 6.02 18.94
C ASP A 102 0.07 7.50 19.34
N ASP A 103 -1.05 8.19 19.15
CA ASP A 103 -1.24 9.59 19.57
C ASP A 103 -1.12 9.75 21.09
N VAL A 104 -1.65 8.80 21.86
CA VAL A 104 -1.51 8.77 23.32
C VAL A 104 -0.06 8.51 23.70
N ARG A 105 0.61 7.55 23.03
CA ARG A 105 2.02 7.24 23.25
C ARG A 105 2.90 8.46 22.99
N GLN A 106 2.69 9.16 21.88
CA GLN A 106 3.44 10.36 21.52
C GLN A 106 3.14 11.56 22.43
N SER A 107 1.92 11.68 22.94
CA SER A 107 1.55 12.77 23.86
C SER A 107 2.30 12.75 25.19
N GLY A 108 2.89 11.60 25.57
CA GLY A 108 3.53 11.40 26.87
C GLY A 108 2.58 11.46 28.07
N ARG A 109 1.27 11.62 27.85
CA ARG A 109 0.25 11.64 28.90
C ARG A 109 0.13 10.28 29.55
N ASP A 110 -0.22 10.24 30.84
CA ASP A 110 -0.54 8.98 31.51
C ASP A 110 -1.74 8.32 30.78
N PRO A 111 -1.57 7.08 30.26
CA PRO A 111 -2.58 6.45 29.41
C PRO A 111 -3.87 6.11 30.16
N VAL A 112 -3.78 5.87 31.48
CA VAL A 112 -4.96 5.59 32.32
C VAL A 112 -5.77 6.87 32.47
N LEU A 113 -5.09 7.99 32.75
CA LEU A 113 -5.74 9.30 32.83
C LEU A 113 -6.30 9.71 31.47
N HIS A 114 -5.55 9.51 30.38
CA HIS A 114 -6.06 9.76 29.03
C HIS A 114 -7.34 8.96 28.75
N TYR A 115 -7.33 7.67 29.07
CA TYR A 115 -8.50 6.81 28.88
C TYR A 115 -9.70 7.26 29.72
N LEU A 116 -9.49 7.62 30.98
CA LEU A 116 -10.55 8.09 31.88
C LEU A 116 -11.11 9.46 31.50
N ASP A 117 -10.25 10.37 31.05
CA ASP A 117 -10.62 11.75 30.75
C ASP A 117 -11.22 11.90 29.34
N PHE A 118 -10.70 11.15 28.35
CA PHE A 118 -11.05 11.28 26.92
C PHE A 118 -11.36 9.93 26.29
N GLY A 119 -10.42 8.99 26.38
CA GLY A 119 -10.43 7.79 25.56
C GLY A 119 -11.71 6.95 25.66
N ARG A 120 -12.28 6.79 26.86
CA ARG A 120 -13.55 6.07 27.05
C ARG A 120 -14.72 6.78 26.37
N HIS A 121 -14.75 8.10 26.38
CA HIS A 121 -15.78 8.90 25.71
C HIS A 121 -15.60 8.92 24.18
N GLU A 122 -14.35 8.79 23.72
CA GLU A 122 -13.98 8.63 22.31
C GLU A 122 -14.23 7.21 21.76
N GLY A 123 -14.68 6.27 22.62
CA GLY A 123 -14.91 4.88 22.24
C GLY A 123 -13.63 4.03 22.11
N ARG A 124 -12.51 4.50 22.65
CA ARG A 124 -11.26 3.73 22.71
C ARG A 124 -11.41 2.53 23.65
N VAL A 125 -10.66 1.47 23.37
CA VAL A 125 -10.68 0.22 24.12
C VAL A 125 -9.53 0.24 25.13
N GLY A 126 -9.85 0.16 26.41
CA GLY A 126 -8.87 0.28 27.49
C GLY A 126 -8.09 -1.00 27.81
N MET A 127 -8.63 -2.16 27.42
CA MET A 127 -8.01 -3.47 27.64
C MET A 127 -8.37 -4.41 26.49
N PRO A 128 -7.51 -5.38 26.18
CA PRO A 128 -7.78 -6.28 25.07
C PRO A 128 -9.01 -7.16 25.34
N PHE A 129 -9.78 -7.45 24.28
CA PHE A 129 -10.88 -8.39 24.33
C PHE A 129 -10.35 -9.81 24.56
N ALA A 130 -10.94 -10.53 25.52
CA ALA A 130 -10.64 -11.93 25.75
C ALA A 130 -11.77 -12.79 25.12
N PRO A 131 -11.60 -13.28 23.88
CA PRO A 131 -12.60 -14.17 23.29
C PRO A 131 -12.72 -15.44 24.13
N GLU A 132 -13.87 -15.71 24.72
CA GLU A 132 -14.16 -17.02 25.30
C GLU A 132 -14.63 -17.95 24.17
N ILE A 133 -13.76 -18.88 23.77
CA ILE A 133 -14.16 -19.94 22.85
C ILE A 133 -14.86 -21.03 23.65
N ASP A 134 -16.13 -21.28 23.33
CA ASP A 134 -16.85 -22.44 23.85
C ASP A 134 -16.31 -23.72 23.18
N LEU A 135 -15.24 -24.28 23.76
CA LEU A 135 -14.59 -25.50 23.29
C LEU A 135 -15.52 -26.73 23.29
N THR A 136 -16.68 -26.66 23.97
CA THR A 136 -17.67 -27.76 23.96
C THR A 136 -18.41 -27.88 22.63
N LYS A 137 -18.46 -26.78 21.86
CA LYS A 137 -19.10 -26.72 20.54
C LYS A 137 -18.16 -27.04 19.38
N ILE A 138 -16.88 -27.27 19.67
CA ILE A 138 -15.87 -27.62 18.67
C ILE A 138 -15.86 -29.13 18.47
N ASP A 139 -16.05 -29.56 17.22
CA ASP A 139 -15.87 -30.96 16.86
C ASP A 139 -14.37 -31.26 16.75
N ARG A 140 -13.83 -32.03 17.69
CA ARG A 140 -12.40 -32.39 17.73
C ARG A 140 -11.95 -33.27 16.56
N SER A 141 -12.87 -33.84 15.79
CA SER A 141 -12.55 -34.62 14.58
C SER A 141 -12.28 -33.75 13.35
N MET A 142 -12.69 -32.48 13.38
CA MET A 142 -12.53 -31.53 12.28
C MET A 142 -11.43 -30.51 12.57
N GLU A 143 -10.73 -30.08 11.51
CA GLU A 143 -9.79 -28.95 11.60
C GLU A 143 -10.56 -27.63 11.70
N ALA A 144 -9.91 -26.58 12.24
CA ALA A 144 -10.51 -25.25 12.31
C ALA A 144 -10.03 -24.33 11.19
N VAL A 145 -10.94 -23.51 10.66
CA VAL A 145 -10.64 -22.49 9.65
C VAL A 145 -11.19 -21.15 10.12
N LEU A 146 -10.53 -20.07 9.71
CA LEU A 146 -10.95 -18.72 10.04
C LEU A 146 -11.55 -18.04 8.81
N LEU A 147 -12.72 -17.42 8.97
CA LEU A 147 -13.31 -16.53 8.00
C LEU A 147 -13.42 -15.13 8.61
N VAL A 148 -12.90 -14.12 7.91
CA VAL A 148 -12.92 -12.73 8.39
C VAL A 148 -13.78 -11.88 7.47
N THR A 149 -14.67 -11.09 8.05
CA THR A 149 -15.52 -10.12 7.35
C THR A 149 -15.48 -8.77 8.06
N HIS A 150 -15.60 -7.67 7.33
CA HIS A 150 -15.46 -6.33 7.90
C HIS A 150 -16.72 -5.87 8.65
N GLU A 151 -17.88 -6.49 8.38
CA GLU A 151 -19.15 -6.31 9.07
C GLU A 151 -20.14 -7.44 8.72
N LEU A 152 -21.35 -7.38 9.29
CA LEU A 152 -22.43 -8.36 9.09
C LEU A 152 -23.68 -7.72 8.45
N SER A 153 -23.52 -6.68 7.63
CA SER A 153 -24.62 -6.07 6.89
C SER A 153 -25.10 -6.96 5.74
N ALA A 154 -26.32 -6.77 5.26
CA ALA A 154 -26.83 -7.51 4.09
C ALA A 154 -26.32 -6.95 2.75
N THR A 155 -25.01 -6.70 2.67
CA THR A 155 -24.36 -6.20 1.46
C THR A 155 -23.53 -7.31 0.81
N GLY A 156 -23.03 -7.04 -0.41
CA GLY A 156 -22.44 -8.09 -1.25
C GLY A 156 -21.29 -8.88 -0.60
N ALA A 157 -20.37 -8.20 0.10
CA ALA A 157 -19.22 -8.86 0.71
C ALA A 157 -19.60 -9.73 1.93
N PRO A 158 -20.36 -9.26 2.95
CA PRO A 158 -20.81 -10.13 4.02
C PRO A 158 -21.72 -11.28 3.57
N ILE A 159 -22.57 -11.07 2.54
CA ILE A 159 -23.39 -12.14 1.95
C ILE A 159 -22.50 -13.23 1.33
N LEU A 160 -21.42 -12.86 0.65
CA LEU A 160 -20.42 -13.81 0.16
C LEU A 160 -19.79 -14.59 1.32
N ALA A 161 -19.38 -13.90 2.39
CA ALA A 161 -18.83 -14.55 3.58
C ALA A 161 -19.82 -15.57 4.19
N TYR A 162 -21.11 -15.24 4.26
CA TYR A 162 -22.14 -16.17 4.72
C TYR A 162 -22.21 -17.44 3.86
N ASN A 163 -22.22 -17.30 2.54
CA ASN A 163 -22.30 -18.46 1.64
C ASN A 163 -21.03 -19.32 1.70
N ILE A 164 -19.84 -18.69 1.84
CA ILE A 164 -18.59 -19.40 2.07
C ILE A 164 -18.62 -20.15 3.41
N ALA A 165 -19.08 -19.51 4.48
CA ALA A 165 -19.19 -20.12 5.81
C ALA A 165 -20.08 -21.37 5.76
N LYS A 166 -21.22 -21.28 5.07
CA LYS A 166 -22.16 -22.39 4.90
C LYS A 166 -21.50 -23.62 4.27
N GLU A 167 -20.72 -23.44 3.21
CA GLU A 167 -20.01 -24.56 2.56
C GLU A 167 -18.85 -25.09 3.42
N LEU A 168 -18.14 -24.21 4.14
CA LEU A 168 -17.04 -24.62 5.03
C LEU A 168 -17.51 -25.44 6.23
N CYS A 169 -18.69 -25.15 6.78
CA CYS A 169 -19.25 -25.88 7.93
C CYS A 169 -19.46 -27.38 7.66
N ALA A 170 -19.50 -27.80 6.38
CA ALA A 170 -19.59 -29.21 6.03
C ALA A 170 -18.28 -30.00 6.28
N LYS A 171 -17.14 -29.31 6.46
CA LYS A 171 -15.80 -29.94 6.54
C LYS A 171 -14.93 -29.44 7.70
N TYR A 172 -15.25 -28.28 8.28
CA TYR A 172 -14.39 -27.60 9.23
C TYR A 172 -15.17 -27.02 10.41
N ASN A 173 -14.48 -26.85 11.54
CA ASN A 173 -14.91 -25.92 12.58
C ASN A 173 -14.67 -24.49 12.09
N VAL A 174 -15.74 -23.75 11.79
CA VAL A 174 -15.63 -22.40 11.22
C VAL A 174 -15.65 -21.35 12.33
N LEU A 175 -14.54 -20.64 12.47
CA LEU A 175 -14.42 -19.44 13.29
C LEU A 175 -14.69 -18.22 12.40
N ILE A 176 -15.52 -17.28 12.87
CA ILE A 176 -15.79 -16.03 12.16
C ILE A 176 -15.37 -14.86 13.02
N VAL A 177 -14.49 -14.02 12.46
CA VAL A 177 -14.17 -12.70 13.04
C VAL A 177 -14.86 -11.64 12.20
N SER A 178 -15.80 -10.93 12.82
CA SER A 178 -16.43 -9.74 12.24
C SER A 178 -15.86 -8.47 12.85
N LEU A 179 -15.41 -7.55 12.00
CA LEU A 179 -14.87 -6.25 12.41
C LEU A 179 -15.97 -5.17 12.55
N GLY A 180 -17.24 -5.57 12.51
CA GLY A 180 -18.41 -4.70 12.58
C GLY A 180 -19.69 -5.48 12.89
N ASN A 181 -20.73 -4.77 13.33
CA ASN A 181 -22.05 -5.38 13.57
C ASN A 181 -22.90 -5.41 12.28
N GLY A 182 -24.05 -6.08 12.32
CA GLY A 182 -25.04 -6.01 11.25
C GLY A 182 -26.17 -7.02 11.41
N CYS A 183 -27.15 -6.95 10.50
CA CYS A 183 -28.39 -7.72 10.57
C CYS A 183 -28.22 -9.22 10.31
N LEU A 184 -27.09 -9.66 9.72
CA LEU A 184 -26.86 -11.07 9.41
C LEU A 184 -26.34 -11.90 10.59
N LEU A 185 -26.08 -11.30 11.76
CA LEU A 185 -25.50 -11.99 12.92
C LEU A 185 -26.25 -13.28 13.27
N ASP A 186 -27.57 -13.21 13.40
CA ASP A 186 -28.38 -14.37 13.76
C ASP A 186 -28.34 -15.46 12.68
N GLU A 187 -28.27 -15.09 11.40
CA GLU A 187 -28.18 -16.04 10.30
C GLU A 187 -26.85 -16.80 10.31
N PHE A 188 -25.73 -16.11 10.59
CA PHE A 188 -24.45 -16.78 10.77
C PHE A 188 -24.48 -17.76 11.96
N LEU A 189 -25.06 -17.36 13.10
CA LEU A 189 -25.15 -18.22 14.28
C LEU A 189 -25.97 -19.50 14.01
N LYS A 190 -26.99 -19.43 13.15
CA LYS A 190 -27.78 -20.61 12.72
C LYS A 190 -26.96 -21.65 11.95
N LEU A 191 -25.83 -21.27 11.34
CA LEU A 191 -24.93 -22.20 10.65
C LEU A 191 -24.09 -23.06 11.62
N GLY A 192 -24.08 -22.75 12.91
CA GLY A 192 -23.25 -23.44 13.90
C GLY A 192 -21.79 -22.95 13.94
N VAL A 193 -21.51 -21.75 13.43
CA VAL A 193 -20.18 -21.13 13.46
C VAL A 193 -19.84 -20.56 14.84
N HIS A 194 -18.55 -20.38 15.11
CA HIS A 194 -18.08 -19.65 16.29
C HIS A 194 -17.83 -18.19 15.94
N MET A 195 -18.69 -17.29 16.43
CA MET A 195 -18.68 -15.88 16.05
C MET A 195 -17.94 -15.00 17.06
N PHE A 196 -17.07 -14.12 16.58
CA PHE A 196 -16.39 -13.06 17.33
C PHE A 196 -16.66 -11.72 16.65
N CYS A 197 -17.53 -10.89 17.23
CA CYS A 197 -17.90 -9.60 16.68
C CYS A 197 -17.27 -8.48 17.50
N GLU A 198 -16.29 -7.77 16.92
CA GLU A 198 -15.69 -6.62 17.58
C GLU A 198 -15.50 -5.42 16.62
N PRO A 199 -16.42 -4.43 16.67
CA PRO A 199 -16.40 -3.26 15.78
C PRO A 199 -15.11 -2.43 15.79
N GLY A 200 -14.36 -2.46 16.90
CA GLY A 200 -13.12 -1.68 17.04
C GLY A 200 -11.95 -2.17 16.17
N LEU A 201 -12.01 -3.40 15.65
CA LEU A 201 -10.88 -4.06 14.99
C LEU A 201 -10.59 -3.54 13.58
N ARG A 202 -11.60 -2.96 12.91
CA ARG A 202 -11.51 -2.55 11.50
C ARG A 202 -10.38 -1.56 11.20
N ARG A 203 -9.92 -0.82 12.22
CA ARG A 203 -8.89 0.22 12.09
C ARG A 203 -7.71 0.04 13.04
N SER A 204 -7.59 -1.11 13.70
CA SER A 204 -6.52 -1.35 14.68
C SER A 204 -5.84 -2.69 14.42
N GLU A 205 -4.72 -2.66 13.70
CA GLU A 205 -3.85 -3.84 13.49
C GLU A 205 -3.40 -4.47 14.82
N PRO A 206 -2.98 -3.69 15.85
CA PRO A 206 -2.59 -4.28 17.14
C PRO A 206 -3.73 -5.04 17.82
N MET A 207 -4.96 -4.49 17.79
CA MET A 207 -6.12 -5.14 18.41
C MET A 207 -6.56 -6.38 17.65
N SER A 208 -6.56 -6.31 16.31
CA SER A 208 -6.76 -7.47 15.45
C SER A 208 -5.74 -8.58 15.72
N LYS A 209 -4.46 -8.22 15.83
CA LYS A 209 -3.40 -9.18 16.15
C LYS A 209 -3.65 -9.86 17.50
N PHE A 210 -3.98 -9.10 18.55
CA PHE A 210 -4.26 -9.68 19.87
C PHE A 210 -5.39 -10.72 19.82
N LEU A 211 -6.49 -10.41 19.12
CA LEU A 211 -7.60 -11.34 18.97
C LEU A 211 -7.16 -12.62 18.26
N ILE A 212 -6.46 -12.48 17.14
CA ILE A 212 -5.98 -13.62 16.34
C ILE A 212 -5.01 -14.50 17.14
N ASP A 213 -4.10 -13.91 17.92
CA ASP A 213 -3.19 -14.62 18.83
C ASP A 213 -3.99 -15.46 19.85
N LYS A 214 -5.02 -14.88 20.48
CA LYS A 214 -5.86 -15.59 21.47
C LYS A 214 -6.69 -16.72 20.85
N LEU A 215 -7.20 -16.51 19.63
CA LEU A 215 -7.93 -17.55 18.92
C LEU A 215 -7.02 -18.73 18.60
N ASN A 216 -5.81 -18.45 18.09
CA ASN A 216 -4.84 -19.49 17.73
C ASN A 216 -4.26 -20.24 18.95
N ASP A 217 -4.07 -19.55 20.08
CA ASP A 217 -3.71 -20.16 21.38
C ASP A 217 -4.75 -21.21 21.82
N SER A 218 -6.03 -20.97 21.48
CA SER A 218 -7.16 -21.77 21.92
C SER A 218 -7.44 -22.93 20.95
N ILE A 219 -7.33 -22.69 19.65
CA ILE A 219 -7.51 -23.69 18.61
C ILE A 219 -6.62 -23.37 17.40
N ARG A 220 -5.89 -24.38 16.92
CA ARG A 220 -5.01 -24.22 15.76
C ARG A 220 -5.83 -23.97 14.50
N ILE A 221 -5.60 -22.83 13.87
CA ILE A 221 -6.25 -22.45 12.61
C ILE A 221 -5.44 -23.02 11.43
N LYS A 222 -6.11 -23.78 10.55
CA LYS A 222 -5.49 -24.41 9.37
C LYS A 222 -5.16 -23.40 8.27
N PHE A 223 -6.11 -22.54 7.96
CA PHE A 223 -5.97 -21.41 7.02
C PHE A 223 -7.06 -20.36 7.33
N ALA A 224 -6.88 -19.16 6.80
CA ALA A 224 -7.85 -18.10 6.90
C ALA A 224 -8.30 -17.58 5.53
N ILE A 225 -9.60 -17.27 5.40
CA ILE A 225 -10.16 -16.50 4.29
C ILE A 225 -10.45 -15.09 4.80
N VAL A 226 -9.81 -14.09 4.22
CA VAL A 226 -9.98 -12.68 4.60
C VAL A 226 -10.77 -11.99 3.52
N ASN A 227 -12.04 -11.70 3.80
CA ASN A 227 -12.97 -11.18 2.80
C ASN A 227 -13.02 -9.64 2.84
N SER A 228 -12.87 -9.02 1.67
CA SER A 228 -12.76 -7.57 1.44
C SER A 228 -11.46 -6.94 1.94
N ILE A 229 -10.98 -5.91 1.23
CA ILE A 229 -9.86 -5.06 1.68
C ILE A 229 -10.16 -4.37 3.01
N GLU A 230 -11.43 -4.23 3.36
CA GLU A 230 -11.91 -3.70 4.64
C GLU A 230 -11.54 -4.58 5.83
N SER A 231 -11.19 -5.84 5.59
CA SER A 231 -10.73 -6.77 6.61
C SER A 231 -9.21 -6.88 6.73
N ALA A 232 -8.44 -6.08 5.98
CA ALA A 232 -6.98 -6.25 5.89
C ALA A 232 -6.21 -6.07 7.23
N SER A 233 -6.82 -5.46 8.25
CA SER A 233 -6.15 -5.22 9.55
C SER A 233 -5.76 -6.51 10.31
N VAL A 234 -6.37 -7.65 9.99
CA VAL A 234 -6.02 -8.95 10.61
C VAL A 234 -4.80 -9.62 9.99
N LEU A 235 -4.42 -9.23 8.76
CA LEU A 235 -3.40 -9.93 7.98
C LEU A 235 -2.02 -9.96 8.65
N PRO A 236 -1.52 -8.88 9.27
CA PRO A 236 -0.24 -8.93 9.99
C PRO A 236 -0.26 -9.94 11.15
N GLY A 237 -1.38 -10.01 11.88
CA GLY A 237 -1.56 -10.99 12.96
C GLY A 237 -1.51 -12.43 12.46
N LEU A 238 -2.26 -12.72 11.39
CA LEU A 238 -2.28 -14.05 10.74
C LEU A 238 -0.90 -14.45 10.22
N TYR A 239 -0.20 -13.51 9.57
CA TYR A 239 1.15 -13.73 9.06
C TYR A 239 2.14 -14.04 10.19
N SER A 240 2.08 -13.31 11.31
CA SER A 240 2.96 -13.53 12.46
C SER A 240 2.81 -14.90 13.14
N LEU A 241 1.67 -15.57 12.93
CA LEU A 241 1.35 -16.88 13.46
C LEU A 241 1.54 -18.02 12.44
N ASP A 242 2.11 -17.73 11.27
CA ASP A 242 2.28 -18.69 10.17
C ASP A 242 0.96 -19.35 9.73
N ILE A 243 -0.12 -18.55 9.72
CA ILE A 243 -1.42 -19.00 9.22
C ILE A 243 -1.52 -18.67 7.72
N PRO A 244 -1.70 -19.66 6.83
CA PRO A 244 -1.92 -19.44 5.41
C PRO A 244 -3.20 -18.62 5.16
N THR A 245 -3.13 -17.59 4.31
CA THR A 245 -4.26 -16.67 4.07
C THR A 245 -4.65 -16.56 2.60
N VAL A 246 -5.95 -16.61 2.33
CA VAL A 246 -6.55 -16.28 1.04
C VAL A 246 -7.37 -15.00 1.21
N SER A 247 -6.96 -13.92 0.58
CA SER A 247 -7.64 -12.62 0.65
C SER A 247 -8.53 -12.42 -0.58
N LEU A 248 -9.80 -12.10 -0.37
CA LEU A 248 -10.78 -11.83 -1.44
C LEU A 248 -10.96 -10.32 -1.57
N LEU A 249 -10.53 -9.75 -2.69
CA LEU A 249 -10.59 -8.31 -2.94
C LEU A 249 -11.65 -8.00 -4.00
N HIS A 250 -12.63 -7.18 -3.61
CA HIS A 250 -13.81 -6.85 -4.42
C HIS A 250 -13.93 -5.35 -4.66
N GLU A 251 -12.83 -4.61 -4.44
CA GLU A 251 -12.79 -3.16 -4.48
C GLU A 251 -11.64 -2.65 -5.36
N PHE A 252 -11.76 -1.39 -5.81
CA PHE A 252 -10.67 -0.70 -6.49
C PHE A 252 -9.86 0.18 -5.51
N PRO A 253 -8.55 0.35 -5.74
CA PRO A 253 -7.71 1.29 -4.99
C PRO A 253 -8.24 2.73 -5.01
N SER A 254 -8.88 3.15 -6.11
CA SER A 254 -9.36 4.52 -6.35
C SER A 254 -10.38 5.03 -5.34
N TYR A 255 -11.14 4.13 -4.69
CA TYR A 255 -12.13 4.51 -3.68
C TYR A 255 -11.99 3.78 -2.34
N SER A 256 -10.95 2.94 -2.17
CA SER A 256 -10.81 2.06 -0.99
C SER A 256 -9.53 2.30 -0.20
N GLY A 257 -9.13 3.56 -0.06
CA GLY A 257 -7.96 3.95 0.74
C GLY A 257 -6.62 3.94 -0.01
N GLY A 258 -6.64 3.88 -1.35
CA GLY A 258 -5.45 4.06 -2.19
C GLY A 258 -4.61 2.79 -2.41
N LEU A 259 -3.60 2.92 -3.26
CA LEU A 259 -2.73 1.82 -3.68
C LEU A 259 -1.89 1.24 -2.54
N ASP A 260 -1.46 2.06 -1.58
CA ASP A 260 -0.63 1.60 -0.47
C ASP A 260 -1.34 0.54 0.39
N ARG A 261 -2.64 0.73 0.64
CA ARG A 261 -3.44 -0.26 1.38
C ARG A 261 -3.48 -1.61 0.67
N PHE A 262 -3.65 -1.62 -0.65
CA PHE A 262 -3.61 -2.84 -1.46
C PHE A 262 -2.22 -3.46 -1.46
N ARG A 263 -1.16 -2.65 -1.59
CA ARG A 263 0.23 -3.10 -1.50
C ARG A 263 0.49 -3.82 -0.17
N ARG A 264 0.11 -3.23 0.96
CA ARG A 264 0.22 -3.86 2.29
C ARG A 264 -0.62 -5.14 2.39
N CYS A 265 -1.85 -5.14 1.87
CA CYS A 265 -2.69 -6.34 1.84
C CYS A 265 -2.03 -7.49 1.08
N ILE A 266 -1.48 -7.24 -0.12
CA ILE A 266 -0.81 -8.25 -0.95
C ILE A 266 0.45 -8.76 -0.26
N TYR A 267 1.21 -7.87 0.37
CA TYR A 267 2.41 -8.23 1.13
C TYR A 267 2.09 -9.29 2.20
N TRP A 268 1.08 -9.03 3.03
CA TRP A 268 0.71 -9.91 4.15
C TRP A 268 -0.12 -11.14 3.76
N SER A 269 -0.73 -11.14 2.57
CA SER A 269 -1.55 -12.27 2.12
C SER A 269 -0.70 -13.43 1.60
N GLY A 270 -1.19 -14.66 1.75
CA GLY A 270 -0.63 -15.84 1.09
C GLY A 270 -0.99 -15.85 -0.39
N THR A 271 -2.28 -15.73 -0.68
CA THR A 271 -2.89 -15.61 -2.01
C THR A 271 -3.93 -14.49 -1.99
N VAL A 272 -4.03 -13.73 -3.08
CA VAL A 272 -4.99 -12.65 -3.29
C VAL A 272 -5.84 -12.98 -4.51
N LEU A 273 -7.16 -13.05 -4.31
CA LEU A 273 -8.13 -13.31 -5.36
C LEU A 273 -8.92 -12.03 -5.64
N LEU A 274 -8.74 -11.49 -6.84
CA LEU A 274 -9.48 -10.36 -7.37
C LEU A 274 -10.75 -10.84 -8.07
N SER A 275 -11.84 -10.08 -7.98
CA SER A 275 -13.12 -10.48 -8.58
C SER A 275 -13.17 -10.38 -10.11
N SER A 276 -12.25 -9.63 -10.75
CA SER A 276 -12.21 -9.50 -12.22
C SER A 276 -10.85 -9.07 -12.76
N GLU A 277 -10.62 -9.30 -14.05
CA GLU A 277 -9.44 -8.80 -14.78
C GLU A 277 -9.40 -7.27 -14.87
N LEU A 278 -10.56 -6.61 -14.79
CA LEU A 278 -10.64 -5.15 -14.70
C LEU A 278 -10.01 -4.66 -13.38
N ALA A 279 -10.32 -5.31 -12.26
CA ALA A 279 -9.71 -5.00 -10.96
C ALA A 279 -8.19 -5.25 -10.97
N ARG A 280 -7.74 -6.33 -11.62
CA ARG A 280 -6.31 -6.63 -11.79
C ARG A 280 -5.61 -5.57 -12.63
N THR A 281 -6.19 -5.21 -13.77
CA THR A 281 -5.60 -4.21 -14.66
C THR A 281 -5.48 -2.85 -13.97
N ASP A 282 -6.52 -2.43 -13.23
CA ASP A 282 -6.49 -1.16 -12.48
C ASP A 282 -5.43 -1.18 -11.36
N LEU A 283 -5.32 -2.29 -10.63
CA LEU A 283 -4.29 -2.48 -9.59
C LEU A 283 -2.87 -2.31 -10.14
N LEU A 284 -2.60 -2.91 -11.31
CA LEU A 284 -1.28 -2.93 -11.94
C LEU A 284 -0.99 -1.65 -12.76
N LYS A 285 -2.01 -0.86 -13.10
CA LYS A 285 -1.93 0.30 -14.01
C LYS A 285 -0.87 1.33 -13.63
N SER A 286 -0.66 1.55 -12.32
CA SER A 286 0.29 2.55 -11.83
C SER A 286 1.75 2.13 -12.01
N GLY A 287 2.03 0.84 -12.19
CA GLY A 287 3.36 0.26 -12.12
C GLY A 287 3.95 0.20 -10.70
N GLN A 288 3.24 0.66 -9.66
CA GLN A 288 3.71 0.59 -8.27
C GLN A 288 3.52 -0.79 -7.64
N ILE A 289 2.62 -1.60 -8.21
CA ILE A 289 2.39 -2.99 -7.85
C ILE A 289 2.61 -3.79 -9.12
N SER A 290 3.58 -4.70 -9.08
CA SER A 290 3.84 -5.65 -10.15
C SER A 290 2.97 -6.89 -9.98
N ASN A 291 2.67 -7.56 -11.09
CA ASN A 291 2.01 -8.85 -11.03
C ASN A 291 2.91 -9.84 -10.26
N SER A 292 2.33 -10.74 -9.47
CA SER A 292 3.08 -11.73 -8.69
C SER A 292 2.32 -13.05 -8.59
N ASP A 293 3.02 -14.10 -8.13
CA ASP A 293 2.45 -15.45 -7.97
C ASP A 293 1.45 -15.57 -6.81
N LYS A 294 1.12 -14.42 -6.18
CA LYS A 294 0.06 -14.27 -5.20
C LYS A 294 -1.24 -13.75 -5.79
N ILE A 295 -1.23 -13.06 -6.94
CA ILE A 295 -2.39 -12.32 -7.45
C ILE A 295 -3.09 -13.13 -8.55
N PHE A 296 -4.33 -13.52 -8.30
CA PHE A 296 -5.15 -14.28 -9.25
C PHE A 296 -6.53 -13.63 -9.41
N VAL A 297 -7.23 -13.97 -10.49
CA VAL A 297 -8.61 -13.55 -10.72
C VAL A 297 -9.53 -14.76 -10.52
N LEU A 298 -10.51 -14.60 -9.64
CA LEU A 298 -11.57 -15.58 -9.41
C LEU A 298 -12.93 -14.86 -9.38
N PRO A 299 -13.69 -14.87 -10.50
CA PRO A 299 -15.01 -14.29 -10.56
C PRO A 299 -15.96 -14.92 -9.54
N GLN A 300 -16.69 -14.08 -8.81
CA GLN A 300 -17.60 -14.53 -7.76
C GLN A 300 -18.81 -15.28 -8.33
N GLY A 301 -19.23 -16.35 -7.67
CA GLY A 301 -20.50 -17.02 -7.95
C GLY A 301 -21.72 -16.30 -7.36
N LYS A 302 -22.92 -16.70 -7.79
CA LYS A 302 -24.20 -16.23 -7.25
C LYS A 302 -24.34 -16.61 -5.78
N CYS A 303 -24.41 -15.62 -4.91
CA CYS A 303 -24.65 -15.85 -3.50
C CYS A 303 -26.16 -15.90 -3.20
N LEU A 304 -26.56 -16.72 -2.23
CA LEU A 304 -27.91 -16.69 -1.70
C LEU A 304 -27.98 -15.66 -0.58
N VAL A 305 -28.92 -14.73 -0.67
CA VAL A 305 -29.18 -13.77 0.40
C VAL A 305 -29.96 -14.48 1.52
N PRO A 306 -29.47 -14.49 2.77
CA PRO A 306 -30.22 -15.06 3.89
C PRO A 306 -31.52 -14.27 4.11
N SER A 307 -32.63 -14.95 4.42
CA SER A 307 -33.86 -14.27 4.81
C SER A 307 -33.71 -13.75 6.25
N TYR A 308 -33.52 -12.45 6.44
CA TYR A 308 -33.42 -11.81 7.76
C TYR A 308 -34.55 -10.79 7.93
N GLY A 309 -35.18 -10.76 9.11
CA GLY A 309 -36.13 -9.69 9.47
C GLY A 309 -37.53 -9.76 8.83
N ALA A 310 -38.09 -10.95 8.61
CA ALA A 310 -39.46 -11.11 8.13
C ALA A 310 -40.50 -10.56 9.14
N ASN A 311 -40.78 -9.26 9.07
CA ASN A 311 -42.11 -8.77 9.37
C ASN A 311 -42.94 -9.02 8.11
N ASN A 312 -43.97 -9.86 8.26
CA ASN A 312 -45.06 -10.01 7.30
C ASN A 312 -45.62 -8.64 6.91
N THR A 313 -45.11 -8.04 5.85
CA THR A 313 -45.87 -7.08 5.06
C THR A 313 -46.14 -7.73 3.71
N GLU A 314 -47.40 -8.11 3.53
CA GLU A 314 -48.00 -8.68 2.32
C GLU A 314 -47.99 -7.71 1.12
N SER A 315 -46.95 -6.90 0.92
CA SER A 315 -46.80 -6.17 -0.34
C SER A 315 -46.14 -7.08 -1.35
N ARG A 316 -46.93 -8.00 -1.92
CA ARG A 316 -46.58 -8.60 -3.20
C ARG A 316 -46.31 -7.46 -4.18
N PRO A 317 -45.17 -7.45 -4.88
CA PRO A 317 -44.95 -6.43 -5.91
C PRO A 317 -46.10 -6.56 -6.91
N ALA A 318 -46.65 -5.43 -7.36
CA ALA A 318 -47.75 -5.43 -8.31
C ALA A 318 -47.36 -6.33 -9.50
N LEU A 319 -48.12 -7.42 -9.69
CA LEU A 319 -47.95 -8.36 -10.80
C LEU A 319 -47.84 -7.53 -12.09
N LYS A 320 -46.74 -7.77 -12.82
CA LYS A 320 -46.49 -7.14 -14.12
C LYS A 320 -47.75 -7.18 -14.97
N SER A 321 -48.27 -6.02 -15.35
CA SER A 321 -49.40 -5.95 -16.27
C SER A 321 -48.96 -6.53 -17.62
N ARG A 322 -49.82 -7.38 -18.20
CA ARG A 322 -49.52 -8.08 -19.47
C ARG A 322 -49.17 -7.05 -20.55
N GLY A 323 -47.99 -7.20 -21.17
CA GLY A 323 -47.54 -6.36 -22.27
C GLY A 323 -46.68 -5.15 -21.90
N VAL A 324 -46.42 -4.90 -20.60
CA VAL A 324 -45.45 -3.89 -20.16
C VAL A 324 -44.03 -4.44 -20.25
N ILE A 325 -43.09 -3.62 -20.75
CA ILE A 325 -41.66 -3.94 -20.75
C ILE A 325 -41.04 -3.31 -19.51
N ARG A 326 -40.49 -4.14 -18.63
CA ARG A 326 -39.90 -3.72 -17.36
C ARG A 326 -38.38 -3.73 -17.45
N ILE A 327 -37.76 -2.58 -17.17
CA ILE A 327 -36.33 -2.35 -17.25
C ILE A 327 -35.87 -1.90 -15.87
N ILE A 328 -34.95 -2.64 -15.26
CA ILE A 328 -34.53 -2.37 -13.89
C ILE A 328 -33.04 -2.11 -13.76
N GLY A 329 -32.66 -1.29 -12.79
CA GLY A 329 -31.31 -1.14 -12.29
C GLY A 329 -31.31 -1.40 -10.78
N ALA A 330 -30.16 -1.74 -10.20
CA ALA A 330 -30.06 -1.96 -8.77
C ALA A 330 -28.70 -1.56 -8.18
N GLY A 331 -28.74 -1.10 -6.93
CA GLY A 331 -27.58 -0.74 -6.13
C GLY A 331 -27.82 0.49 -5.25
N THR A 332 -26.96 0.67 -4.26
CA THR A 332 -26.98 1.86 -3.38
C THR A 332 -26.92 3.16 -4.19
N ILE A 333 -27.82 4.09 -3.92
CA ILE A 333 -27.94 5.34 -4.70
C ILE A 333 -26.72 6.22 -4.44
N THR A 334 -25.77 6.19 -5.38
CA THR A 334 -24.50 6.91 -5.31
C THR A 334 -24.06 7.30 -6.72
N TYR A 335 -23.26 8.36 -6.83
CA TYR A 335 -22.71 8.80 -8.12
C TYR A 335 -21.94 7.68 -8.86
N ARG A 336 -21.24 6.81 -8.11
CA ARG A 336 -20.52 5.66 -8.68
C ARG A 336 -21.45 4.67 -9.38
N LYS A 337 -22.66 4.42 -8.85
CA LYS A 337 -23.62 3.48 -9.43
C LYS A 337 -24.34 4.01 -10.67
N GLY A 338 -24.24 5.32 -10.94
CA GLY A 338 -24.69 5.91 -12.20
C GLY A 338 -26.20 5.87 -12.40
N VAL A 339 -26.97 6.23 -11.37
CA VAL A 339 -28.44 6.31 -11.45
C VAL A 339 -28.87 7.38 -12.46
N ASP A 340 -28.12 8.47 -12.54
CA ASP A 340 -28.27 9.52 -13.55
C ASP A 340 -28.14 8.99 -14.99
N LEU A 341 -27.22 8.06 -15.21
CA LEU A 341 -27.01 7.39 -16.49
C LEU A 341 -28.15 6.40 -16.79
N PHE A 342 -28.71 5.74 -15.76
CA PHE A 342 -29.90 4.90 -15.90
C PHE A 342 -31.12 5.72 -16.34
N ILE A 343 -31.34 6.90 -15.73
CA ILE A 343 -32.41 7.83 -16.13
C ILE A 343 -32.23 8.29 -17.57
N GLU A 344 -31.00 8.58 -18.00
CA GLU A 344 -30.71 8.98 -19.37
C GLU A 344 -30.93 7.84 -20.40
N CYS A 345 -30.56 6.60 -20.04
CA CYS A 345 -30.93 5.41 -20.82
C CYS A 345 -32.46 5.28 -20.92
N ALA A 346 -33.18 5.44 -19.81
CA ALA A 346 -34.63 5.33 -19.77
C ALA A 346 -35.32 6.37 -20.67
N ARG A 347 -34.86 7.63 -20.62
CA ARG A 347 -35.32 8.71 -21.50
C ARG A 347 -35.14 8.33 -22.97
N THR A 348 -33.95 7.90 -23.34
CA THR A 348 -33.59 7.54 -24.73
C THR A 348 -34.36 6.30 -25.23
N ILE A 349 -34.53 5.28 -24.40
CA ILE A 349 -35.30 4.07 -24.75
C ILE A 349 -36.75 4.42 -25.02
N ARG A 350 -37.36 5.25 -24.16
CA ARG A 350 -38.74 5.68 -24.32
C ARG A 350 -38.96 6.50 -25.59
N GLU A 351 -38.03 7.38 -25.93
CA GLU A 351 -38.09 8.15 -27.20
C GLU A 351 -38.04 7.25 -28.44
N ARG A 352 -37.31 6.13 -28.35
CA ARG A 352 -37.12 5.19 -29.47
C ARG A 352 -38.15 4.06 -29.55
N LEU A 353 -39.00 3.91 -28.52
CA LEU A 353 -40.09 2.93 -28.47
C LEU A 353 -41.44 3.64 -28.26
N PRO A 354 -41.85 4.56 -29.15
CA PRO A 354 -43.11 5.29 -28.98
C PRO A 354 -44.30 4.33 -28.97
N GLY A 355 -45.23 4.51 -28.04
CA GLY A 355 -46.45 3.72 -27.92
C GLY A 355 -46.30 2.35 -27.23
N ARG A 356 -45.09 1.95 -26.81
CA ARG A 356 -44.91 0.78 -25.94
C ARG A 356 -45.14 1.16 -24.48
N ALA A 357 -45.77 0.27 -23.71
CA ALA A 357 -45.87 0.45 -22.27
C ALA A 357 -44.54 0.05 -21.62
N LEU A 358 -43.84 1.02 -21.03
CA LEU A 358 -42.52 0.84 -20.41
C LEU A 358 -42.60 1.14 -18.91
N GLU A 359 -41.84 0.39 -18.13
CA GLU A 359 -41.66 0.61 -16.69
C GLU A 359 -40.18 0.56 -16.36
N PHE A 360 -39.68 1.61 -15.72
CA PHE A 360 -38.32 1.73 -15.24
C PHE A 360 -38.32 1.70 -13.71
N ALA A 361 -37.44 0.89 -13.12
CA ALA A 361 -37.28 0.86 -11.68
C ALA A 361 -35.81 0.84 -11.27
N TRP A 362 -35.46 1.62 -10.26
CA TRP A 362 -34.17 1.52 -9.59
C TRP A 362 -34.35 0.97 -8.18
N VAL A 363 -33.72 -0.17 -7.89
CA VAL A 363 -33.80 -0.84 -6.58
C VAL A 363 -32.58 -0.50 -5.73
N GLY A 364 -32.76 0.09 -4.56
CA GLY A 364 -31.68 0.26 -3.59
C GLY A 364 -31.86 1.43 -2.65
N LYS A 365 -31.15 1.36 -1.52
CA LYS A 365 -31.23 2.33 -0.43
C LYS A 365 -30.61 3.69 -0.79
N ASN A 366 -31.28 4.76 -0.38
CA ASN A 366 -30.72 6.11 -0.36
C ASN A 366 -29.74 6.29 0.82
N VAL A 367 -28.57 6.87 0.58
CA VAL A 367 -27.58 7.11 1.63
C VAL A 367 -27.84 8.47 2.25
N ASP A 368 -28.40 8.50 3.46
CA ASP A 368 -28.58 9.68 4.31
C ASP A 368 -27.24 10.23 4.83
N SER A 369 -26.33 10.57 3.92
CA SER A 369 -25.16 11.39 4.22
C SER A 369 -25.42 12.80 3.70
N SER A 370 -24.91 13.82 4.39
CA SER A 370 -25.05 15.22 3.98
C SER A 370 -24.51 15.51 2.56
N ILE A 371 -23.67 14.62 2.01
CA ILE A 371 -23.14 14.69 0.64
C ILE A 371 -24.03 13.92 -0.37
N GLY A 372 -24.76 12.89 0.08
CA GLY A 372 -25.65 12.08 -0.76
C GLY A 372 -27.03 12.70 -0.97
N ALA A 373 -27.50 13.51 -0.03
CA ALA A 373 -28.81 14.16 -0.09
C ALA A 373 -28.98 15.05 -1.34
N ASP A 374 -27.92 15.79 -1.72
CA ASP A 374 -27.94 16.65 -2.91
C ASP A 374 -28.03 15.83 -4.20
N TYR A 375 -27.33 14.69 -4.27
CA TYR A 375 -27.36 13.83 -5.46
C TYR A 375 -28.76 13.27 -5.72
N PHE A 376 -29.45 12.79 -4.69
CA PHE A 376 -30.81 12.27 -4.84
C PHE A 376 -31.79 13.33 -5.37
N GLN A 377 -31.71 14.56 -4.87
CA GLN A 377 -32.54 15.68 -5.35
C GLN A 377 -32.30 15.97 -6.84
N TYR A 378 -31.05 15.92 -7.31
CA TYR A 378 -30.75 16.07 -8.73
C TYR A 378 -31.33 14.93 -9.58
N LEU A 379 -31.41 13.71 -9.05
CA LEU A 379 -32.03 12.58 -9.76
C LEU A 379 -33.55 12.79 -9.90
N GLU A 380 -34.23 13.28 -8.86
CA GLU A 380 -35.65 13.60 -8.92
C GLU A 380 -35.95 14.69 -9.95
N ASP A 381 -35.19 15.80 -9.95
CA ASP A 381 -35.31 16.87 -10.94
C ASP A 381 -35.01 16.36 -12.36
N GLN A 382 -34.01 15.48 -12.54
CA GLN A 382 -33.72 14.84 -13.83
C GLN A 382 -34.89 13.99 -14.33
N ILE A 383 -35.53 13.19 -13.47
CA ILE A 383 -36.71 12.36 -13.83
C ILE A 383 -37.86 13.25 -14.29
N GLU A 384 -38.16 14.31 -13.55
CA GLU A 384 -39.24 15.25 -13.87
C GLU A 384 -38.99 15.95 -15.21
N ARG A 385 -37.81 16.55 -15.40
CA ARG A 385 -37.45 17.25 -16.65
C ARG A 385 -37.34 16.30 -17.84
N SER A 386 -36.96 15.05 -17.60
CA SER A 386 -36.98 13.97 -18.60
C SER A 386 -38.38 13.42 -18.84
N ARG A 387 -39.41 13.93 -18.18
CA ARG A 387 -40.83 13.51 -18.25
C ARG A 387 -41.07 12.06 -17.84
N LEU A 388 -40.18 11.42 -17.08
CA LEU A 388 -40.22 10.00 -16.76
C LEU A 388 -41.07 9.66 -15.53
N THR A 389 -41.61 10.66 -14.83
CA THR A 389 -42.35 10.53 -13.55
C THR A 389 -43.46 9.47 -13.56
N GLN A 390 -44.14 9.25 -14.69
CA GLN A 390 -45.25 8.29 -14.79
C GLN A 390 -44.80 6.84 -15.04
N CYS A 391 -43.53 6.62 -15.39
CA CYS A 391 -43.01 5.31 -15.74
C CYS A 391 -41.69 4.97 -15.06
N PHE A 392 -41.25 5.77 -14.09
CA PHE A 392 -40.04 5.55 -13.29
C PHE A 392 -40.39 5.44 -11.82
N SER A 393 -39.79 4.47 -11.12
CA SER A 393 -39.95 4.30 -9.68
C SER A 393 -38.61 4.02 -8.99
N PHE A 394 -38.42 4.61 -7.81
CA PHE A 394 -37.44 4.14 -6.85
C PHE A 394 -38.11 3.08 -5.97
N ILE A 395 -37.43 1.96 -5.79
CA ILE A 395 -37.89 0.85 -4.96
C ILE A 395 -36.84 0.67 -3.86
N ASP A 396 -37.26 0.77 -2.60
CA ASP A 396 -36.39 0.47 -1.47
C ASP A 396 -35.96 -1.00 -1.48
N GLU A 397 -34.92 -1.32 -0.70
CA GLU A 397 -34.45 -2.69 -0.54
C GLU A 397 -35.59 -3.54 0.03
N ALA A 398 -36.15 -4.41 -0.82
CA ALA A 398 -37.34 -5.19 -0.50
C ALA A 398 -37.00 -6.68 -0.46
N ASP A 399 -37.64 -7.41 0.46
CA ASP A 399 -37.54 -8.88 0.57
C ASP A 399 -37.93 -9.60 -0.73
N ASN A 400 -38.62 -8.91 -1.65
CA ASN A 400 -39.07 -9.40 -2.94
C ASN A 400 -38.13 -9.06 -4.13
N TYR A 401 -36.90 -8.59 -3.90
CA TYR A 401 -35.93 -8.24 -4.95
C TYR A 401 -35.79 -9.34 -6.02
N GLU A 402 -35.68 -10.60 -5.60
CA GLU A 402 -35.57 -11.75 -6.49
C GLU A 402 -36.83 -11.99 -7.35
N GLU A 403 -38.02 -11.68 -6.84
CA GLU A 403 -39.29 -11.75 -7.57
C GLU A 403 -39.41 -10.61 -8.58
N LEU A 404 -39.05 -9.39 -8.17
CA LEU A 404 -39.01 -8.22 -9.05
C LEU A 404 -38.03 -8.46 -10.21
N LEU A 405 -36.83 -8.96 -9.91
CA LEU A 405 -35.82 -9.30 -10.90
C LEU A 405 -36.31 -10.38 -11.87
N GLY A 406 -37.00 -11.42 -11.37
CA GLY A 406 -37.60 -12.46 -12.20
C GLY A 406 -38.71 -11.97 -13.14
N SER A 407 -39.28 -10.78 -12.88
CA SER A 407 -40.30 -10.16 -13.73
C SER A 407 -39.74 -9.18 -14.79
N ALA A 408 -38.46 -8.82 -14.67
CA ALA A 408 -37.81 -7.86 -15.56
C ALA A 408 -37.52 -8.45 -16.94
N ASP A 409 -37.61 -7.61 -17.97
CA ASP A 409 -37.22 -7.99 -19.34
C ASP A 409 -35.76 -7.64 -19.64
N VAL A 410 -35.24 -6.60 -18.97
CA VAL A 410 -33.87 -6.09 -19.14
C VAL A 410 -33.35 -5.56 -17.81
N PHE A 411 -32.08 -5.83 -17.54
CA PHE A 411 -31.34 -5.22 -16.46
C PHE A 411 -30.31 -4.23 -17.02
N LEU A 412 -30.26 -3.01 -16.50
CA LEU A 412 -29.24 -2.01 -16.84
C LEU A 412 -28.26 -1.85 -15.69
N MET A 413 -26.99 -2.15 -15.96
CA MET A 413 -25.87 -1.91 -15.06
C MET A 413 -25.13 -0.66 -15.51
N THR A 414 -25.51 0.49 -14.94
CA THR A 414 -25.01 1.81 -15.34
C THR A 414 -23.91 2.35 -14.44
N SER A 415 -23.26 1.46 -13.66
CA SER A 415 -22.13 1.85 -12.81
C SER A 415 -21.01 2.47 -13.63
N ARG A 416 -20.40 3.53 -13.08
CA ARG A 416 -19.18 4.13 -13.62
C ARG A 416 -17.94 3.26 -13.39
N LEU A 417 -17.95 2.54 -12.26
CA LEU A 417 -16.88 1.63 -11.88
C LEU A 417 -17.40 0.58 -10.88
N ASP A 418 -17.30 -0.70 -11.23
CA ASP A 418 -17.68 -1.83 -10.38
C ASP A 418 -16.88 -3.11 -10.73
N PRO A 419 -16.11 -3.71 -9.78
CA PRO A 419 -15.26 -4.86 -10.10
C PRO A 419 -16.03 -6.04 -10.65
N LEU A 420 -17.11 -6.45 -9.98
CA LEU A 420 -18.04 -7.50 -10.42
C LEU A 420 -19.32 -7.39 -9.56
N PRO A 421 -20.38 -6.74 -10.07
CA PRO A 421 -21.55 -6.44 -9.25
C PRO A 421 -22.47 -7.67 -9.05
N ASN A 422 -22.75 -8.01 -7.79
CA ASN A 422 -23.65 -9.13 -7.43
C ASN A 422 -25.03 -9.03 -8.07
N VAL A 423 -25.62 -7.84 -8.13
CA VAL A 423 -26.94 -7.62 -8.75
C VAL A 423 -26.98 -7.98 -10.24
N ALA A 424 -25.84 -7.92 -10.94
CA ALA A 424 -25.77 -8.40 -12.32
C ALA A 424 -25.73 -9.93 -12.37
N ILE A 425 -25.00 -10.56 -11.45
CA ILE A 425 -24.99 -12.03 -11.31
C ILE A 425 -26.40 -12.55 -11.01
N ASP A 426 -27.15 -11.85 -10.14
CA ASP A 426 -28.54 -12.19 -9.83
C ASP A 426 -29.44 -12.10 -11.07
N ALA A 427 -29.24 -11.08 -11.91
CA ALA A 427 -30.00 -10.92 -13.15
C ALA A 427 -29.71 -12.05 -14.14
N PHE A 428 -28.42 -12.39 -14.33
CA PHE A 428 -28.01 -13.54 -15.14
C PHE A 428 -28.63 -14.85 -14.63
N ALA A 429 -28.70 -15.04 -13.31
CA ALA A 429 -29.31 -16.23 -12.71
C ALA A 429 -30.82 -16.36 -12.99
N LYS A 430 -31.52 -15.24 -13.19
CA LYS A 430 -32.94 -15.21 -13.61
C LYS A 430 -33.12 -15.25 -15.12
N ASN A 431 -32.03 -15.44 -15.88
CA ASN A 431 -32.02 -15.36 -17.33
C ASN A 431 -32.47 -13.98 -17.86
N VAL A 432 -32.17 -12.91 -17.11
CA VAL A 432 -32.43 -11.53 -17.50
C VAL A 432 -31.16 -10.95 -18.16
N PRO A 433 -31.24 -10.42 -19.39
CA PRO A 433 -30.09 -9.84 -20.07
C PRO A 433 -29.62 -8.57 -19.35
N VAL A 434 -28.31 -8.51 -19.05
CA VAL A 434 -27.67 -7.39 -18.36
C VAL A 434 -26.92 -6.53 -19.37
N PHE A 435 -27.36 -5.31 -19.62
CA PHE A 435 -26.61 -4.35 -20.43
C PHE A 435 -25.71 -3.49 -19.53
N PHE A 436 -24.44 -3.35 -19.90
CA PHE A 436 -23.44 -2.66 -19.08
C PHE A 436 -22.44 -1.88 -19.95
N PHE A 437 -21.73 -0.92 -19.35
CA PHE A 437 -20.68 -0.17 -20.05
C PHE A 437 -19.35 -0.95 -20.07
N ARG A 438 -18.70 -0.98 -21.23
CA ARG A 438 -17.33 -1.47 -21.43
C ARG A 438 -16.39 -0.72 -20.48
N ASP A 439 -15.42 -1.42 -19.89
CA ASP A 439 -14.39 -0.88 -18.99
C ASP A 439 -14.90 -0.31 -17.65
N ALA A 440 -16.22 -0.22 -17.44
CA ALA A 440 -16.80 0.16 -16.16
C ALA A 440 -17.07 -1.04 -15.24
N CYS A 441 -17.19 -2.24 -15.82
CA CYS A 441 -17.63 -3.45 -15.13
C CYS A 441 -16.75 -4.65 -15.51
N GLY A 442 -16.37 -5.48 -14.55
CA GLY A 442 -15.54 -6.67 -14.82
C GLY A 442 -16.18 -7.73 -15.72
N LEU A 443 -17.49 -7.64 -15.98
CA LEU A 443 -18.22 -8.50 -16.91
C LEU A 443 -17.64 -8.46 -18.33
N THR A 444 -17.03 -7.34 -18.77
CA THR A 444 -16.45 -7.20 -20.12
C THR A 444 -15.45 -8.32 -20.40
N SER A 445 -14.54 -8.58 -19.46
CA SER A 445 -13.47 -9.58 -19.64
C SER A 445 -14.02 -11.01 -19.73
N LEU A 446 -15.01 -11.34 -18.91
CA LEU A 446 -15.65 -12.65 -18.87
C LEU A 446 -16.40 -12.94 -20.17
N ILE A 447 -17.19 -11.96 -20.61
CA ILE A 447 -18.07 -12.10 -21.76
C ILE A 447 -17.27 -12.06 -23.07
N SER A 448 -16.26 -11.18 -23.18
CA SER A 448 -15.40 -11.08 -24.36
C SER A 448 -14.50 -12.30 -24.55
N ALA A 449 -13.93 -12.85 -23.47
CA ALA A 449 -13.07 -14.02 -23.53
C ALA A 449 -13.81 -15.29 -24.01
N ALA A 450 -15.12 -15.38 -23.75
CA ALA A 450 -15.96 -16.48 -24.21
C ALA A 450 -16.42 -16.34 -25.67
N GLY A 451 -16.11 -15.22 -26.35
CA GLY A 451 -16.62 -14.93 -27.70
C GLY A 451 -18.15 -14.72 -27.74
N GLN A 452 -18.75 -14.43 -26.58
CA GLN A 452 -20.19 -14.35 -26.35
C GLN A 452 -20.61 -12.93 -25.91
N GLY A 453 -21.90 -12.64 -25.87
CA GLY A 453 -22.54 -11.51 -25.17
C GLY A 453 -22.14 -10.11 -25.62
N GLY A 454 -21.49 -9.95 -26.78
CA GLY A 454 -21.09 -8.63 -27.30
C GLY A 454 -22.26 -7.66 -27.47
N PHE A 455 -23.49 -8.17 -27.65
CA PHE A 455 -24.71 -7.35 -27.72
C PHE A 455 -25.11 -6.70 -26.39
N LEU A 456 -24.62 -7.21 -25.26
CA LEU A 456 -24.87 -6.69 -23.90
C LEU A 456 -23.93 -5.53 -23.53
N CYS A 457 -22.78 -5.43 -24.20
CA CYS A 457 -21.71 -4.50 -23.86
C CYS A 457 -21.85 -3.18 -24.64
N ALA A 458 -22.10 -2.07 -23.95
CA ALA A 458 -22.16 -0.71 -24.49
C ALA A 458 -20.80 -0.01 -24.41
N GLU A 459 -20.55 1.03 -25.22
CA GLU A 459 -19.34 1.86 -25.07
C GLU A 459 -19.28 2.55 -23.70
N TYR A 460 -18.07 2.79 -23.20
CA TYR A 460 -17.84 3.35 -21.86
C TYR A 460 -18.64 4.65 -21.66
N LEU A 461 -19.51 4.66 -20.65
CA LEU A 461 -20.38 5.79 -20.28
C LEU A 461 -21.19 6.37 -21.45
N SER A 462 -21.67 5.53 -22.37
CA SER A 462 -22.54 5.94 -23.48
C SER A 462 -23.99 5.46 -23.31
N PRO A 463 -24.86 6.24 -22.62
CA PRO A 463 -26.28 5.91 -22.49
C PRO A 463 -27.00 5.72 -23.83
N SER A 464 -26.62 6.50 -24.86
CA SER A 464 -27.22 6.40 -26.19
C SER A 464 -26.91 5.05 -26.86
N ASP A 465 -25.68 4.56 -26.77
CA ASP A 465 -25.31 3.24 -27.31
C ASP A 465 -25.97 2.11 -26.52
N MET A 466 -25.97 2.19 -25.18
CA MET A 466 -26.69 1.24 -24.33
C MET A 466 -28.18 1.19 -24.67
N ALA A 467 -28.86 2.33 -24.73
CA ALA A 467 -30.26 2.42 -25.14
C ALA A 467 -30.50 1.85 -26.53
N SER A 468 -29.60 2.10 -27.49
CA SER A 468 -29.67 1.53 -28.84
C SER A 468 -29.67 0.01 -28.83
N LYS A 469 -28.77 -0.59 -28.04
CA LYS A 469 -28.64 -2.04 -27.90
C LYS A 469 -29.85 -2.66 -27.20
N VAL A 470 -30.36 -2.01 -26.16
CA VAL A 470 -31.59 -2.41 -25.46
C VAL A 470 -32.80 -2.39 -26.38
N VAL A 471 -32.99 -1.30 -27.14
CA VAL A 471 -34.09 -1.17 -28.11
C VAL A 471 -34.00 -2.25 -29.18
N ARG A 472 -32.81 -2.50 -29.73
CA ARG A 472 -32.58 -3.60 -30.69
C ARG A 472 -32.94 -4.95 -30.10
N PHE A 473 -32.58 -5.23 -28.85
CA PHE A 473 -32.92 -6.47 -28.16
C PHE A 473 -34.43 -6.62 -27.92
N ILE A 474 -35.11 -5.55 -27.48
CA ILE A 474 -36.55 -5.55 -27.24
C ILE A 474 -37.34 -5.85 -28.53
N LEU A 475 -36.90 -5.28 -29.65
CA LEU A 475 -37.54 -5.42 -30.96
C LEU A 475 -37.16 -6.73 -31.71
N ASP A 476 -36.20 -7.49 -31.20
CA ASP A 476 -35.71 -8.70 -31.85
C ASP A 476 -36.71 -9.87 -31.68
N GLU A 477 -37.34 -10.28 -32.78
CA GLU A 477 -38.25 -11.42 -32.82
C GLU A 477 -37.53 -12.76 -32.58
N GLY A 478 -36.20 -12.82 -32.83
CA GLY A 478 -35.32 -13.97 -32.62
C GLY A 478 -34.55 -13.94 -31.30
N LYS A 479 -34.94 -13.12 -30.32
CA LYS A 479 -34.21 -12.95 -29.04
C LYS A 479 -34.02 -14.22 -28.21
N GLY A 480 -34.64 -15.35 -28.58
CA GLY A 480 -34.47 -16.65 -27.94
C GLY A 480 -33.01 -17.11 -27.90
N ASP A 481 -32.26 -16.94 -29.00
CA ASP A 481 -30.84 -17.34 -29.06
C ASP A 481 -29.98 -16.50 -28.11
N LYS A 482 -30.26 -15.18 -28.04
CA LYS A 482 -29.59 -14.26 -27.11
C LYS A 482 -29.89 -14.58 -25.65
N LEU A 483 -31.12 -15.01 -25.34
CA LEU A 483 -31.47 -15.48 -24.00
C LEU A 483 -30.81 -16.83 -23.66
N ALA A 484 -30.68 -17.73 -24.64
CA ALA A 484 -29.92 -18.97 -24.44
C ALA A 484 -28.44 -18.69 -24.15
N GLU A 485 -27.87 -17.66 -24.78
CA GLU A 485 -26.51 -17.17 -24.52
C GLU A 485 -26.38 -16.56 -23.10
N VAL A 486 -27.32 -15.72 -22.67
CA VAL A 486 -27.39 -15.19 -21.29
C VAL A 486 -27.38 -16.32 -20.25
N LYS A 487 -28.17 -17.37 -20.47
CA LYS A 487 -28.20 -18.55 -19.61
C LYS A 487 -26.85 -19.28 -19.57
N ARG A 488 -26.19 -19.43 -20.72
CA ARG A 488 -24.88 -20.09 -20.81
C ARG A 488 -23.80 -19.32 -20.04
N ILE A 489 -23.77 -18.00 -20.17
CA ILE A 489 -22.86 -17.12 -19.40
C ILE A 489 -23.01 -17.38 -17.90
N TYR A 490 -24.23 -17.53 -17.39
CA TYR A 490 -24.47 -17.86 -15.98
C TYR A 490 -23.93 -19.24 -15.60
N GLU A 491 -24.26 -20.27 -16.38
CA GLU A 491 -23.87 -21.66 -16.10
C GLU A 491 -22.35 -21.86 -16.11
N GLU A 492 -21.64 -21.16 -16.99
CA GLU A 492 -20.18 -21.25 -17.14
C GLU A 492 -19.41 -20.43 -16.09
N HIS A 493 -19.91 -19.26 -15.70
CA HIS A 493 -19.11 -18.29 -14.92
C HIS A 493 -19.62 -18.00 -13.50
N PHE A 494 -20.91 -18.17 -13.21
CA PHE A 494 -21.52 -17.63 -11.98
C PHE A 494 -22.12 -18.69 -11.05
N ARG A 495 -21.88 -19.97 -11.30
CA ARG A 495 -22.25 -21.06 -10.38
C ARG A 495 -21.44 -20.99 -9.07
N PHE A 496 -22.14 -20.89 -7.94
CA PHE A 496 -21.49 -20.79 -6.63
C PHE A 496 -20.71 -22.04 -6.24
N ASP A 497 -21.23 -23.22 -6.54
CA ASP A 497 -20.56 -24.49 -6.25
C ASP A 497 -19.23 -24.61 -7.02
N ALA A 498 -19.21 -24.16 -8.28
CA ALA A 498 -18.00 -24.10 -9.09
C ALA A 498 -17.01 -23.05 -8.55
N TYR A 499 -17.49 -21.88 -8.13
CA TYR A 499 -16.69 -20.85 -7.47
C TYR A 499 -16.05 -21.37 -6.18
N PHE A 500 -16.84 -21.97 -5.28
CA PHE A 500 -16.36 -22.48 -4.00
C PHE A 500 -15.35 -23.60 -4.17
N LYS A 501 -15.56 -24.52 -5.14
CA LYS A 501 -14.58 -25.56 -5.45
C LYS A 501 -13.22 -24.97 -5.86
N LYS A 502 -13.20 -23.93 -6.70
CA LYS A 502 -11.97 -23.23 -7.07
C LYS A 502 -11.34 -22.50 -5.87
N LEU A 503 -12.15 -21.87 -5.03
CA LEU A 503 -11.69 -21.22 -3.80
C LEU A 503 -11.01 -22.23 -2.85
N GLU A 504 -11.57 -23.43 -2.71
CA GLU A 504 -10.98 -24.53 -1.93
C GLU A 504 -9.65 -25.02 -2.53
N THR A 505 -9.54 -25.08 -3.86
CA THR A 505 -8.27 -25.36 -4.54
C THR A 505 -7.22 -24.29 -4.22
N TYR A 506 -7.57 -23.01 -4.34
CA TYR A 506 -6.64 -21.92 -3.98
C TYR A 506 -6.25 -21.95 -2.50
N ALA A 507 -7.16 -22.29 -1.59
CA ALA A 507 -6.83 -22.45 -0.17
C ALA A 507 -5.81 -23.57 0.04
N SER A 508 -5.99 -24.71 -0.63
CA SER A 508 -5.06 -25.85 -0.56
C SER A 508 -3.68 -25.51 -1.12
N GLU A 509 -3.62 -24.90 -2.31
CA GLU A 509 -2.36 -24.43 -2.92
C GLU A 509 -1.67 -23.36 -2.04
N THR A 510 -2.45 -22.50 -1.38
CA THR A 510 -1.92 -21.48 -0.47
C THR A 510 -1.23 -22.11 0.73
N ILE A 511 -1.79 -23.20 1.27
CA ILE A 511 -1.15 -23.97 2.36
C ILE A 511 0.19 -24.54 1.88
N GLU A 512 0.22 -25.18 0.70
CA GLU A 512 1.45 -25.76 0.14
C GLU A 512 2.53 -24.70 -0.12
N LYS A 513 2.16 -23.59 -0.75
CA LYS A 513 3.06 -22.44 -0.99
C LYS A 513 3.53 -21.81 0.32
N HIS A 514 2.70 -21.78 1.36
CA HIS A 514 3.09 -21.29 2.68
C HIS A 514 4.09 -22.23 3.37
N LEU A 515 3.93 -23.55 3.24
CA LEU A 515 4.91 -24.53 3.71
C LEU A 515 6.26 -24.38 2.98
N GLN A 516 6.25 -24.19 1.66
CA GLN A 516 7.46 -23.93 0.89
C GLN A 516 8.15 -22.64 1.35
N PHE A 517 7.38 -21.57 1.55
CA PHE A 517 7.87 -20.30 2.09
C PHE A 517 8.58 -20.45 3.44
N ASN A 518 7.99 -21.18 4.38
CA ASN A 518 8.62 -21.42 5.69
C ASN A 518 9.91 -22.23 5.54
N ARG A 519 9.94 -23.25 4.67
CA ARG A 519 11.16 -24.03 4.38
C ARG A 519 12.28 -23.15 3.81
N ASP A 520 11.96 -22.23 2.91
CA ASP A 520 12.93 -21.32 2.31
C ASP A 520 13.46 -20.30 3.32
N ALA A 521 12.57 -19.72 4.14
CA ALA A 521 12.96 -18.82 5.22
C ALA A 521 13.84 -19.53 6.26
N ASP A 522 13.47 -20.74 6.69
CA ASP A 522 14.26 -21.54 7.63
C ASP A 522 15.64 -21.90 7.06
N PHE A 523 15.72 -22.21 5.76
CA PHE A 523 16.98 -22.49 5.09
C PHE A 523 17.91 -21.27 5.10
N ILE A 524 17.41 -20.09 4.71
CA ILE A 524 18.19 -18.84 4.75
C ILE A 524 18.66 -18.54 6.17
N ARG A 525 17.78 -18.68 7.16
CA ARG A 525 18.11 -18.45 8.57
C ARG A 525 19.22 -19.38 9.05
N SER A 526 19.13 -20.67 8.72
CA SER A 526 20.13 -21.68 9.12
C SER A 526 21.53 -21.42 8.56
N LYS A 527 21.63 -20.68 7.45
CA LYS A 527 22.88 -20.34 6.78
C LYS A 527 23.41 -18.95 7.13
N SER A 528 22.63 -18.12 7.82
CA SER A 528 22.93 -16.69 8.02
C SER A 528 23.31 -16.01 6.69
N ALA A 529 22.57 -16.34 5.62
CA ALA A 529 22.99 -16.06 4.24
C ALA A 529 22.69 -14.64 3.75
N ILE A 530 21.95 -13.83 4.51
CA ILE A 530 21.66 -12.44 4.11
C ILE A 530 22.73 -11.51 4.68
N ASN A 531 23.30 -10.65 3.84
CA ASN A 531 24.17 -9.57 4.28
C ASN A 531 23.31 -8.45 4.87
N GLU A 532 23.30 -8.36 6.20
CA GLU A 532 22.41 -7.44 6.93
C GLU A 532 22.74 -5.97 6.69
N SER A 533 24.01 -5.63 6.56
CA SER A 533 24.44 -4.25 6.33
C SER A 533 24.22 -3.78 4.90
N PHE A 534 23.97 -4.69 3.95
CA PHE A 534 23.72 -4.35 2.56
C PHE A 534 22.25 -3.96 2.31
N CYS A 535 21.32 -4.45 3.12
CA CYS A 535 19.88 -4.27 2.91
C CYS A 535 19.34 -3.12 3.75
N ASP A 536 18.53 -2.22 3.18
CA ASP A 536 17.98 -1.03 3.85
C ASP A 536 17.30 -1.35 5.21
N PRO A 537 17.84 -0.88 6.36
CA PRO A 537 17.28 -0.96 7.72
C PRO A 537 15.80 -0.59 7.85
N ARG A 538 15.29 0.37 7.08
CA ARG A 538 13.91 0.87 7.20
C ARG A 538 12.88 -0.08 6.61
N ALA A 539 13.25 -0.84 5.57
CA ALA A 539 12.43 -1.94 5.09
C ALA A 539 12.19 -2.99 6.20
N TRP A 540 13.12 -3.11 7.15
CA TRP A 540 12.97 -3.98 8.32
C TRP A 540 12.10 -3.35 9.42
N GLU A 541 11.98 -2.03 9.50
CA GLU A 541 11.17 -1.37 10.53
C GLU A 541 9.68 -1.26 10.15
N LEU A 542 9.37 -1.12 8.85
CA LEU A 542 8.01 -0.91 8.32
C LEU A 542 7.01 -2.03 8.63
N PHE A 543 7.50 -3.24 8.91
CA PHE A 543 6.68 -4.45 9.08
C PHE A 543 6.89 -5.13 10.44
N GLY A 544 7.41 -4.42 11.45
CA GLY A 544 7.53 -4.92 12.85
C GLY A 544 8.88 -5.56 13.21
N PRO A 545 8.97 -6.42 14.24
CA PRO A 545 10.22 -7.09 14.66
C PRO A 545 10.37 -8.51 14.08
N GLU A 546 9.89 -8.76 12.86
CA GLU A 546 9.82 -10.13 12.32
C GLU A 546 11.17 -10.71 11.89
N ASP A 547 11.19 -12.04 11.74
CA ASP A 547 12.32 -12.78 11.23
C ASP A 547 12.76 -12.32 9.84
N LYS A 548 14.05 -12.03 9.73
CA LYS A 548 14.68 -11.44 8.56
C LYS A 548 14.54 -12.29 7.29
N ALA A 549 14.71 -13.60 7.46
CA ALA A 549 14.61 -14.54 6.35
C ALA A 549 13.18 -14.62 5.79
N LYS A 550 12.16 -14.67 6.66
CA LYS A 550 10.75 -14.64 6.22
C LYS A 550 10.44 -13.40 5.39
N ARG A 551 10.92 -12.24 5.82
CA ARG A 551 10.71 -10.98 5.09
C ARG A 551 11.28 -11.01 3.70
N TYR A 552 12.55 -11.39 3.57
CA TYR A 552 13.21 -11.51 2.28
C TYR A 552 12.39 -12.38 1.31
N VAL A 553 12.05 -13.60 1.74
CA VAL A 553 11.27 -14.53 0.90
C VAL A 553 9.89 -13.94 0.57
N ASN A 554 9.24 -13.26 1.52
CA ASN A 554 7.92 -12.67 1.30
C ASN A 554 7.97 -11.50 0.30
N MET A 555 9.02 -10.69 0.32
CA MET A 555 9.23 -9.56 -0.60
C MET A 555 9.40 -10.04 -2.03
N TRP A 556 10.16 -11.13 -2.23
CA TRP A 556 10.31 -11.78 -3.54
C TRP A 556 9.05 -12.49 -4.02
N ARG A 557 8.33 -13.20 -3.13
CA ARG A 557 7.05 -13.84 -3.49
C ARG A 557 5.95 -12.84 -3.81
N SER A 558 5.96 -11.68 -3.17
CA SER A 558 4.92 -10.65 -3.36
C SER A 558 5.24 -9.69 -4.51
N ASN A 559 6.50 -9.64 -4.97
CA ASN A 559 7.06 -8.58 -5.82
C ASN A 559 6.88 -7.18 -5.21
N ILE A 560 7.04 -7.06 -3.89
CA ILE A 560 6.90 -5.80 -3.16
C ILE A 560 8.17 -5.57 -2.34
N TYR A 561 8.81 -4.40 -2.55
CA TYR A 561 10.04 -3.96 -1.88
C TYR A 561 11.28 -4.85 -2.13
N GLN A 562 11.34 -5.55 -3.25
CA GLN A 562 12.41 -6.52 -3.53
C GLN A 562 13.82 -5.93 -3.38
N TYR A 563 14.62 -6.59 -2.54
CA TYR A 563 16.04 -6.31 -2.38
C TYR A 563 16.88 -7.56 -2.60
N ARG A 564 18.15 -7.33 -2.95
CA ARG A 564 19.16 -8.35 -3.18
C ARG A 564 19.74 -8.80 -1.83
N PRO A 565 19.83 -10.12 -1.57
CA PRO A 565 20.24 -10.63 -0.25
C PRO A 565 21.74 -10.43 0.03
N VAL A 566 22.55 -10.33 -1.03
CA VAL A 566 24.01 -10.12 -0.97
C VAL A 566 24.47 -9.28 -2.18
N PRO A 567 25.58 -8.52 -2.07
CA PRO A 567 26.04 -7.61 -3.12
C PRO A 567 26.38 -8.26 -4.46
N GLU A 568 26.76 -9.53 -4.48
CA GLU A 568 27.19 -10.25 -5.67
C GLU A 568 26.07 -10.98 -6.41
N PHE A 569 24.92 -11.24 -5.77
CA PHE A 569 23.86 -12.07 -6.34
C PHE A 569 22.65 -11.23 -6.76
N HIS A 570 22.15 -11.44 -7.97
CA HIS A 570 20.95 -10.78 -8.50
C HIS A 570 19.80 -11.79 -8.65
N PRO A 571 18.79 -11.78 -7.75
CA PRO A 571 17.77 -12.82 -7.73
C PRO A 571 16.83 -12.80 -8.94
N SER A 572 16.47 -11.63 -9.49
CA SER A 572 15.62 -11.60 -10.71
C SER A 572 16.33 -12.20 -11.92
N VAL A 573 17.58 -11.79 -12.20
CA VAL A 573 18.38 -12.38 -13.29
C VAL A 573 18.50 -13.91 -13.13
N TYR A 574 18.65 -14.41 -11.89
CA TYR A 574 18.66 -15.85 -11.64
C TYR A 574 17.31 -16.51 -11.91
N ARG A 575 16.22 -15.91 -11.40
CA ARG A 575 14.84 -16.39 -11.60
C ARG A 575 14.49 -16.45 -13.08
N ASP A 576 14.82 -15.42 -13.85
CA ASP A 576 14.47 -15.34 -15.27
C ASP A 576 15.26 -16.36 -16.11
N ALA A 577 16.50 -16.68 -15.70
CA ALA A 577 17.33 -17.67 -16.37
C ALA A 577 17.03 -19.13 -15.99
N VAL A 578 16.67 -19.40 -14.72
CA VAL A 578 16.55 -20.76 -14.17
C VAL A 578 15.11 -21.18 -13.93
N ASN A 579 14.21 -20.23 -13.67
CA ASN A 579 12.82 -20.42 -13.27
C ASN A 579 12.64 -21.45 -12.13
N PRO A 580 13.22 -21.19 -10.94
CA PRO A 580 13.20 -22.15 -9.84
C PRO A 580 11.81 -22.29 -9.21
N GLU A 581 11.50 -23.51 -8.75
CA GLU A 581 10.25 -23.85 -8.03
C GLU A 581 10.18 -23.29 -6.59
N CYS A 582 11.25 -22.65 -6.11
CA CYS A 582 11.36 -22.07 -4.77
C CYS A 582 12.05 -20.71 -4.85
N ASP A 583 12.28 -20.07 -3.69
CA ASP A 583 12.98 -18.78 -3.66
C ASP A 583 14.31 -18.83 -4.47
N PRO A 584 14.56 -17.85 -5.36
CA PRO A 584 15.71 -17.88 -6.27
C PRO A 584 17.05 -17.94 -5.53
N TYR A 585 17.17 -17.29 -4.38
CA TYR A 585 18.40 -17.32 -3.61
C TYR A 585 18.58 -18.65 -2.88
N VAL A 586 17.50 -19.23 -2.36
CA VAL A 586 17.55 -20.58 -1.78
C VAL A 586 17.96 -21.61 -2.82
N HIS A 587 17.39 -21.55 -4.02
CA HIS A 587 17.75 -22.45 -5.11
C HIS A 587 19.22 -22.29 -5.51
N TYR A 588 19.70 -21.06 -5.65
CA TYR A 588 21.10 -20.75 -5.94
C TYR A 588 22.06 -21.34 -4.91
N LEU A 589 21.77 -21.18 -3.62
CA LEU A 589 22.57 -21.73 -2.52
C LEU A 589 22.57 -23.27 -2.52
N LYS A 590 21.40 -23.91 -2.71
CA LYS A 590 21.28 -25.38 -2.79
C LYS A 590 22.01 -25.97 -3.98
N SER A 591 22.06 -25.22 -5.09
CA SER A 591 22.74 -25.63 -6.33
C SER A 591 24.26 -25.45 -6.30
N GLY A 592 24.84 -25.09 -5.15
CA GLY A 592 26.28 -24.89 -5.02
C GLY A 592 26.77 -23.56 -5.62
N MET A 593 25.91 -22.54 -5.66
CA MET A 593 26.24 -21.17 -6.12
C MET A 593 26.85 -21.12 -7.53
N PRO A 594 26.14 -21.67 -8.55
CA PRO A 594 26.67 -21.75 -9.91
C PRO A 594 26.97 -20.36 -10.48
N SER A 595 28.04 -20.25 -11.25
CA SER A 595 28.38 -19.03 -11.98
C SER A 595 27.36 -18.76 -13.10
N GLY A 596 27.11 -17.49 -13.39
CA GLY A 596 26.21 -17.03 -14.45
C GLY A 596 26.02 -15.51 -14.36
N ALA A 597 25.20 -14.92 -15.25
CA ALA A 597 24.98 -13.47 -15.31
C ALA A 597 24.41 -12.87 -14.01
N TRP A 598 23.73 -13.68 -13.21
CA TRP A 598 23.21 -13.32 -11.88
C TRP A 598 24.29 -13.15 -10.80
N LYS A 599 25.53 -13.59 -11.04
CA LYS A 599 26.64 -13.51 -10.09
C LYS A 599 27.66 -12.50 -10.58
N SER A 600 27.69 -11.34 -9.93
CA SER A 600 28.65 -10.29 -10.21
C SER A 600 29.96 -10.52 -9.47
N GLU A 601 31.06 -10.14 -10.09
CA GLU A 601 32.36 -10.10 -9.42
C GLU A 601 32.43 -8.87 -8.50
N LEU A 602 33.08 -9.02 -7.34
CA LEU A 602 33.29 -7.93 -6.39
C LEU A 602 34.76 -7.48 -6.39
N VAL A 603 34.98 -6.20 -6.16
CA VAL A 603 36.30 -5.66 -5.78
C VAL A 603 36.64 -6.14 -4.37
N ASP A 604 37.86 -6.61 -4.15
CA ASP A 604 38.34 -6.92 -2.79
C ASP A 604 38.59 -5.62 -2.02
N VAL A 605 37.61 -5.21 -1.21
CA VAL A 605 37.72 -4.04 -0.34
C VAL A 605 38.39 -4.35 1.00
N THR A 606 38.73 -5.61 1.29
CA THR A 606 39.27 -6.03 2.58
C THR A 606 40.79 -6.00 2.63
N THR A 607 41.44 -6.21 1.48
CA THR A 607 42.89 -6.20 1.36
C THR A 607 43.39 -4.89 0.77
N ASP A 608 44.37 -4.30 1.44
CA ASP A 608 45.02 -3.09 0.95
C ASP A 608 46.10 -3.43 -0.10
N PRO A 609 46.14 -2.74 -1.26
CA PRO A 609 47.19 -2.97 -2.25
C PRO A 609 48.57 -2.63 -1.67
N LYS A 610 49.55 -3.48 -2.00
CA LYS A 610 50.94 -3.37 -1.50
C LYS A 610 51.75 -2.26 -2.18
N SER A 611 51.35 -1.86 -3.39
CA SER A 611 52.00 -0.83 -4.18
C SER A 611 50.95 0.11 -4.78
N VAL A 612 51.37 1.34 -5.04
CA VAL A 612 50.58 2.34 -5.77
C VAL A 612 50.42 1.90 -7.23
N SER A 613 49.31 2.28 -7.86
CA SER A 613 49.08 1.98 -9.28
C SER A 613 50.00 2.79 -10.20
N GLU A 614 50.48 2.17 -11.29
CA GLU A 614 51.22 2.84 -12.36
C GLU A 614 50.30 3.38 -13.48
N LEU A 615 48.98 3.14 -13.37
CA LEU A 615 48.00 3.60 -14.35
C LEU A 615 47.88 5.12 -14.33
N SER A 616 47.65 5.74 -15.49
CA SER A 616 47.25 7.15 -15.52
C SER A 616 45.77 7.28 -15.16
N VAL A 617 45.45 8.05 -14.12
CA VAL A 617 44.10 8.15 -13.56
C VAL A 617 43.62 9.60 -13.54
N ALA A 618 42.39 9.80 -14.02
CA ALA A 618 41.68 11.06 -13.86
C ALA A 618 40.37 10.86 -13.11
N ILE A 619 39.94 11.88 -12.37
CA ILE A 619 38.61 11.98 -11.80
C ILE A 619 37.91 13.23 -12.33
N HIS A 620 36.71 13.04 -12.89
CA HIS A 620 35.80 14.12 -13.19
C HIS A 620 34.76 14.27 -12.08
N ILE A 621 34.75 15.45 -11.44
CA ILE A 621 33.81 15.84 -10.38
C ILE A 621 32.85 16.88 -10.95
N HIS A 622 31.59 16.52 -11.18
CA HIS A 622 30.57 17.53 -11.45
C HIS A 622 30.09 18.16 -10.14
N CYS A 623 30.49 19.41 -9.89
CA CYS A 623 30.30 20.13 -8.64
C CYS A 623 29.21 21.21 -8.75
N TYR A 624 27.96 20.77 -8.76
CA TYR A 624 26.79 21.66 -8.70
C TYR A 624 26.58 22.28 -7.30
N TYR A 625 26.96 21.58 -6.24
CA TYR A 625 26.84 21.98 -4.83
C TYR A 625 28.24 22.09 -4.19
N PRO A 626 28.89 23.27 -4.25
CA PRO A 626 30.26 23.46 -3.74
C PRO A 626 30.46 23.08 -2.28
N ASP A 627 29.43 23.20 -1.44
CA ASP A 627 29.49 22.86 -0.01
C ASP A 627 29.72 21.36 0.26
N LEU A 628 29.45 20.49 -0.72
CA LEU A 628 29.71 19.05 -0.63
C LEU A 628 31.10 18.65 -1.12
N LEU A 629 31.82 19.53 -1.84
CA LEU A 629 33.10 19.20 -2.47
C LEU A 629 34.18 18.78 -1.46
N GLY A 630 34.23 19.44 -0.30
CA GLY A 630 35.23 19.11 0.73
C GLY A 630 35.12 17.66 1.21
N GLU A 631 33.94 17.04 1.15
CA GLU A 631 33.79 15.62 1.47
C GLU A 631 34.43 14.71 0.41
N VAL A 632 34.23 15.02 -0.87
CA VAL A 632 34.87 14.31 -1.99
C VAL A 632 36.39 14.35 -1.84
N LEU A 633 36.94 15.55 -1.58
CA LEU A 633 38.39 15.74 -1.43
C LEU A 633 38.95 15.01 -0.19
N ARG A 634 38.24 14.99 0.95
CA ARG A 634 38.63 14.21 2.13
C ARG A 634 38.72 12.71 1.82
N ARG A 635 37.76 12.17 1.07
CA ARG A 635 37.76 10.74 0.70
C ARG A 635 38.87 10.43 -0.29
N LEU A 636 39.15 11.32 -1.24
CA LEU A 636 40.29 11.18 -2.15
C LEU A 636 41.62 11.16 -1.40
N ALA A 637 41.80 12.05 -0.41
CA ALA A 637 43.04 12.19 0.37
C ALA A 637 43.43 10.95 1.19
N VAL A 638 42.53 9.99 1.39
CA VAL A 638 42.83 8.71 2.05
C VAL A 638 43.67 7.81 1.13
N ASN A 639 43.59 7.98 -0.19
CA ASN A 639 44.24 7.13 -1.17
C ASN A 639 45.66 7.60 -1.49
N HIS A 640 46.51 6.69 -1.95
CA HIS A 640 47.92 6.93 -2.23
C HIS A 640 48.20 7.12 -3.72
N SER A 641 47.32 6.68 -4.61
CA SER A 641 47.50 6.87 -6.06
C SER A 641 47.33 8.32 -6.47
N ASN A 642 48.20 8.77 -7.38
CA ASN A 642 48.08 10.10 -7.98
C ASN A 642 46.88 10.11 -8.94
N VAL A 643 46.03 11.12 -8.78
CA VAL A 643 44.83 11.29 -9.60
C VAL A 643 44.75 12.74 -10.07
N ASP A 644 44.59 12.94 -11.38
CA ASP A 644 44.36 14.26 -11.95
C ASP A 644 42.88 14.64 -11.79
N ILE A 645 42.62 15.81 -11.20
CA ILE A 645 41.26 16.22 -10.81
C ILE A 645 40.71 17.24 -11.80
N TYR A 646 39.61 16.90 -12.45
CA TYR A 646 38.86 17.77 -13.35
C TYR A 646 37.50 18.10 -12.76
N VAL A 647 37.12 19.38 -12.75
CA VAL A 647 35.88 19.83 -12.11
C VAL A 647 35.02 20.65 -13.07
N SER A 648 33.72 20.34 -13.10
CA SER A 648 32.72 21.13 -13.83
C SER A 648 31.70 21.76 -12.89
N THR A 649 31.22 22.95 -13.23
CA THR A 649 30.16 23.68 -12.51
C THR A 649 29.37 24.56 -13.50
N ASP A 650 28.30 25.23 -13.08
CA ASP A 650 27.41 25.99 -13.98
C ASP A 650 27.53 27.52 -13.89
N THR A 651 28.21 28.07 -12.87
CA THR A 651 28.38 29.52 -12.73
C THR A 651 29.76 29.93 -12.26
N GLU A 652 30.13 31.19 -12.53
CA GLU A 652 31.40 31.77 -12.10
C GLU A 652 31.47 31.91 -10.57
N GLU A 653 30.35 32.19 -9.90
CA GLU A 653 30.30 32.25 -8.43
C GLU A 653 30.63 30.90 -7.82
N LYS A 654 30.06 29.81 -8.35
CA LYS A 654 30.37 28.45 -7.88
C LYS A 654 31.79 28.05 -8.21
N LYS A 655 32.31 28.42 -9.39
CA LYS A 655 33.72 28.21 -9.74
C LYS A 655 34.66 28.85 -8.71
N ASN A 656 34.40 30.10 -8.33
CA ASN A 656 35.19 30.78 -7.29
C ASN A 656 35.08 30.07 -5.93
N ALA A 657 33.88 29.64 -5.54
CA ALA A 657 33.68 28.89 -4.30
C ALA A 657 34.43 27.55 -4.31
N ILE A 658 34.44 26.84 -5.44
CA ILE A 658 35.18 25.60 -5.65
C ILE A 658 36.68 25.83 -5.51
N SER A 659 37.23 26.88 -6.13
CA SER A 659 38.65 27.23 -6.01
C SER A 659 39.06 27.44 -4.55
N LEU A 660 38.24 28.14 -3.76
CA LEU A 660 38.50 28.35 -2.32
C LEU A 660 38.54 27.03 -1.53
N VAL A 661 37.70 26.06 -1.90
CA VAL A 661 37.75 24.72 -1.27
C VAL A 661 39.04 23.99 -1.65
N PHE A 662 39.50 24.07 -2.90
CA PHE A 662 40.80 23.48 -3.29
C PHE A 662 41.98 24.12 -2.55
N ASP A 663 41.95 25.45 -2.37
CA ASP A 663 42.96 26.19 -1.61
C ASP A 663 43.03 25.71 -0.15
N GLU A 664 41.88 25.47 0.49
CA GLU A 664 41.76 24.94 1.87
C GLU A 664 42.41 23.55 1.99
N PHE A 665 42.28 22.72 0.96
CA PHE A 665 42.87 21.38 0.91
C PHE A 665 44.32 21.36 0.40
N HIS A 666 44.86 22.51 0.01
CA HIS A 666 46.19 22.65 -0.59
C HIS A 666 46.38 21.75 -1.83
N LEU A 667 45.31 21.61 -2.63
CA LEU A 667 45.29 20.84 -3.86
C LEU A 667 45.12 21.78 -5.05
N ALA A 668 45.74 21.45 -6.18
CA ALA A 668 45.55 22.16 -7.44
C ALA A 668 44.82 21.22 -8.42
N PRO A 669 43.55 21.50 -8.80
CA PRO A 669 42.87 20.72 -9.82
C PRO A 669 43.48 20.99 -11.20
N SER A 670 43.42 19.99 -12.08
CA SER A 670 43.85 20.09 -13.47
C SER A 670 43.01 21.10 -14.26
N SER A 671 41.70 21.18 -14.00
CA SER A 671 40.84 22.26 -14.49
C SER A 671 39.59 22.46 -13.64
N ILE A 672 39.04 23.68 -13.69
CA ILE A 672 37.69 24.01 -13.22
C ILE A 672 36.97 24.77 -14.34
N ASP A 673 36.05 24.10 -15.01
CA ASP A 673 35.36 24.62 -16.19
C ASP A 673 33.87 24.88 -15.94
N ILE A 674 33.33 25.86 -16.64
CA ILE A 674 31.91 26.22 -16.57
C ILE A 674 31.18 25.56 -17.75
N ALA A 675 30.13 24.81 -17.42
CA ALA A 675 29.25 24.13 -18.35
C ALA A 675 27.84 24.78 -18.33
N PRO A 676 27.07 24.66 -19.43
CA PRO A 676 25.64 24.95 -19.38
C PRO A 676 24.94 24.10 -18.31
N ASN A 677 23.97 24.67 -17.57
CA ASN A 677 23.15 23.94 -16.61
C ASN A 677 22.08 23.07 -17.33
N VAL A 678 22.54 22.13 -18.15
CA VAL A 678 21.74 21.26 -19.01
C VAL A 678 22.28 19.83 -18.89
N GLY A 679 21.38 18.85 -18.75
CA GLY A 679 21.78 17.44 -18.67
C GLY A 679 22.37 17.00 -17.31
N ARG A 680 22.25 17.83 -16.26
CA ARG A 680 22.75 17.56 -14.90
C ARG A 680 24.25 17.20 -14.89
N ASP A 681 24.67 16.13 -14.22
CA ASP A 681 26.05 15.62 -14.22
C ASP A 681 26.48 15.00 -15.56
N ILE A 682 25.53 14.37 -16.27
CA ILE A 682 25.76 13.65 -17.53
C ILE A 682 26.16 14.59 -18.66
N GLY A 683 25.46 15.71 -18.82
CA GLY A 683 25.70 16.67 -19.90
C GLY A 683 27.14 17.19 -19.92
N PRO A 684 27.62 17.86 -18.86
CA PRO A 684 29.02 18.30 -18.72
C PRO A 684 30.01 17.15 -18.89
N PHE A 685 29.75 15.98 -18.32
CA PHE A 685 30.67 14.84 -18.45
C PHE A 685 30.82 14.35 -19.90
N LEU A 686 29.70 14.08 -20.58
CA LEU A 686 29.70 13.57 -21.96
C LEU A 686 30.20 14.61 -22.97
N ASN A 687 29.75 15.85 -22.86
CA ASN A 687 30.00 16.88 -23.86
C ASN A 687 31.34 17.60 -23.70
N MET A 688 31.90 17.69 -22.49
CA MET A 688 33.13 18.47 -22.25
C MET A 688 34.34 17.59 -21.96
N TYR A 689 34.18 16.47 -21.25
CA TYR A 689 35.32 15.73 -20.69
C TYR A 689 35.57 14.37 -21.32
N CYS A 690 34.53 13.60 -21.68
CA CYS A 690 34.69 12.20 -22.08
C CYS A 690 35.78 11.99 -23.14
N ARG A 691 35.78 12.79 -24.22
CA ARG A 691 36.78 12.66 -25.29
C ARG A 691 38.20 12.88 -24.77
N ASN A 692 38.47 14.03 -24.16
CA ASN A 692 39.81 14.40 -23.67
C ASN A 692 40.33 13.43 -22.61
N LEU A 693 39.46 13.01 -21.68
CA LEU A 693 39.85 12.06 -20.64
C LEU A 693 40.15 10.67 -21.21
N SER A 694 39.38 10.20 -22.20
CA SER A 694 39.60 8.89 -22.83
C SER A 694 40.89 8.81 -23.65
N ASP A 695 41.39 9.94 -24.16
CA ASP A 695 42.64 10.00 -24.92
C ASP A 695 43.88 10.05 -24.01
N GLY A 696 43.75 10.62 -22.79
CA GLY A 696 44.87 10.87 -21.88
C GLY A 696 45.08 9.84 -20.76
N TYR A 697 44.02 9.15 -20.33
CA TYR A 697 44.02 8.36 -19.09
C TYR A 697 43.71 6.88 -19.32
N ASP A 698 44.27 5.99 -18.49
CA ASP A 698 43.90 4.55 -18.48
C ASP A 698 42.54 4.33 -17.84
N VAL A 699 42.30 4.98 -16.69
CA VAL A 699 41.11 4.82 -15.86
C VAL A 699 40.54 6.19 -15.54
N ILE A 700 39.21 6.32 -15.66
CA ILE A 700 38.48 7.56 -15.41
C ILE A 700 37.43 7.28 -14.34
N PHE A 701 37.47 8.04 -13.25
CA PHE A 701 36.40 8.09 -12.26
C PHE A 701 35.45 9.23 -12.61
N HIS A 702 34.15 8.98 -12.47
CA HIS A 702 33.13 10.02 -12.52
C HIS A 702 32.35 10.02 -11.21
N VAL A 703 32.32 11.17 -10.55
CA VAL A 703 31.51 11.43 -9.35
C VAL A 703 30.89 12.81 -9.46
N HIS A 704 29.89 13.09 -8.63
CA HIS A 704 29.27 14.41 -8.63
C HIS A 704 28.71 14.77 -7.26
N THR A 705 28.55 16.06 -6.99
CA THR A 705 27.85 16.53 -5.79
C THR A 705 26.34 16.44 -6.01
N LYS A 706 25.58 15.94 -5.05
CA LYS A 706 24.13 15.81 -5.16
C LYS A 706 23.44 16.19 -3.85
N LYS A 707 22.40 17.01 -3.96
CA LYS A 707 21.34 17.12 -2.96
C LYS A 707 20.07 16.61 -3.62
N SER A 708 19.28 15.82 -2.92
CA SER A 708 18.03 15.25 -3.44
C SER A 708 16.84 15.95 -2.79
N PRO A 709 16.44 17.16 -3.23
CA PRO A 709 15.36 17.94 -2.60
C PRO A 709 13.96 17.29 -2.75
N HIS A 710 13.83 16.27 -3.61
CA HIS A 710 12.58 15.54 -3.87
C HIS A 710 12.45 14.22 -3.11
N VAL A 711 13.46 13.87 -2.31
CA VAL A 711 13.46 12.71 -1.40
C VAL A 711 13.67 13.27 0.01
N ASN A 712 13.33 12.53 1.07
CA ASN A 712 13.70 12.93 2.43
C ASN A 712 15.20 13.25 2.48
N GLU A 713 15.57 14.36 3.14
CA GLU A 713 16.94 14.89 3.12
C GLU A 713 17.97 13.84 3.55
N ASP A 714 17.62 13.01 4.54
CA ASP A 714 18.44 11.91 5.05
C ASP A 714 18.72 10.83 3.98
N ASP A 715 17.74 10.52 3.12
CA ASP A 715 17.86 9.46 2.11
C ASP A 715 18.76 9.90 0.96
N GLY A 716 18.59 11.15 0.53
CA GLY A 716 19.43 11.76 -0.49
C GLY A 716 20.89 11.81 -0.06
N ARG A 717 21.12 12.12 1.22
CA ARG A 717 22.45 12.16 1.83
C ARG A 717 23.07 10.77 1.95
N ASN A 718 22.33 9.79 2.47
CA ASN A 718 22.81 8.41 2.60
C ASN A 718 23.19 7.80 1.26
N TRP A 719 22.40 8.03 0.20
CA TRP A 719 22.75 7.59 -1.15
C TRP A 719 24.05 8.26 -1.63
N TYR A 720 24.17 9.58 -1.50
CA TYR A 720 25.41 10.28 -1.89
C TYR A 720 26.64 9.74 -1.16
N GLU A 721 26.56 9.58 0.16
CA GLU A 721 27.65 9.03 0.99
C GLU A 721 27.97 7.58 0.61
N TYR A 722 26.95 6.76 0.34
CA TYR A 722 27.09 5.38 -0.12
C TYR A 722 27.92 5.28 -1.40
N CYS A 723 27.61 6.08 -2.42
CA CYS A 723 28.34 6.06 -3.69
C CYS A 723 29.81 6.46 -3.51
N LEU A 724 30.08 7.50 -2.72
CA LEU A 724 31.46 7.97 -2.49
C LEU A 724 32.27 6.99 -1.64
N GLU A 725 31.65 6.37 -0.64
CA GLU A 725 32.30 5.36 0.21
C GLU A 725 32.75 4.17 -0.60
N ASN A 726 31.90 3.74 -1.53
CA ASN A 726 32.15 2.59 -2.38
C ASN A 726 33.09 2.87 -3.56
N LEU A 727 33.33 4.12 -3.95
CA LEU A 727 34.22 4.44 -5.08
C LEU A 727 35.54 5.11 -4.68
N LEU A 728 35.48 6.04 -3.72
CA LEU A 728 36.63 6.83 -3.30
C LEU A 728 37.19 6.32 -1.98
N GLY A 729 36.32 5.95 -1.05
CA GLY A 729 36.67 5.45 0.28
C GLY A 729 36.19 6.35 1.42
N GLY A 730 36.82 6.18 2.58
CA GLY A 730 36.36 6.74 3.85
C GLY A 730 36.54 5.72 4.97
N VAL A 731 35.44 5.23 5.52
CA VAL A 731 35.41 4.14 6.53
C VAL A 731 36.01 2.84 5.97
N GLY A 732 35.80 2.54 4.69
CA GLY A 732 36.35 1.40 3.95
C GLY A 732 37.84 1.53 3.59
N GLY A 733 38.48 2.60 4.03
CA GLY A 733 39.89 2.90 3.74
C GLY A 733 40.11 3.32 2.29
N ARG A 734 41.16 2.79 1.66
CA ARG A 734 41.67 3.19 0.34
C ARG A 734 40.93 2.52 -0.82
N VAL A 735 39.63 2.74 -0.93
CA VAL A 735 38.78 2.02 -1.89
C VAL A 735 39.16 2.34 -3.34
N LEU A 736 39.49 3.59 -3.66
CA LEU A 736 39.95 3.96 -5.00
C LEU A 736 41.24 3.21 -5.38
N ASP A 737 42.21 3.10 -4.47
CA ASP A 737 43.44 2.33 -4.73
C ASP A 737 43.15 0.84 -5.00
N LYS A 738 42.17 0.26 -4.29
CA LYS A 738 41.74 -1.15 -4.48
C LYS A 738 41.07 -1.35 -5.83
N ILE A 739 40.26 -0.40 -6.27
CA ILE A 739 39.66 -0.40 -7.62
C ILE A 739 40.76 -0.29 -8.68
N LEU A 740 41.75 0.59 -8.50
CA LEU A 740 42.87 0.74 -9.43
C LEU A 740 43.74 -0.51 -9.53
N PHE A 741 43.92 -1.25 -8.43
CA PHE A 741 44.60 -2.54 -8.45
C PHE A 741 43.88 -3.53 -9.37
N ASP A 742 42.55 -3.60 -9.32
CA ASP A 742 41.76 -4.46 -10.21
C ASP A 742 41.84 -4.03 -11.69
N PHE A 743 41.92 -2.73 -11.98
CA PHE A 743 42.09 -2.20 -13.34
C PHE A 743 43.48 -2.46 -13.95
N GLN A 744 44.43 -3.03 -13.21
CA GLN A 744 45.65 -3.57 -13.81
C GLN A 744 45.33 -4.70 -14.80
N ASP A 745 44.22 -5.43 -14.58
CA ASP A 745 43.64 -6.31 -15.59
C ASP A 745 42.91 -5.50 -16.65
N LYS A 746 43.50 -5.47 -17.86
CA LYS A 746 42.95 -4.73 -19.00
C LYS A 746 41.64 -5.28 -19.56
N SER A 747 41.18 -6.45 -19.09
CA SER A 747 39.85 -6.98 -19.40
C SER A 747 38.74 -6.33 -18.56
N LEU A 748 39.08 -5.59 -17.50
CA LEU A 748 38.10 -4.85 -16.69
C LEU A 748 37.74 -3.52 -17.37
N GLY A 749 36.45 -3.34 -17.65
CA GLY A 749 35.91 -2.14 -18.28
C GLY A 749 35.24 -1.17 -17.31
N LEU A 750 34.56 -1.70 -16.29
CA LEU A 750 33.64 -0.90 -15.48
C LEU A 750 33.59 -1.38 -14.02
N VAL A 751 33.61 -0.43 -13.08
CA VAL A 751 33.44 -0.65 -11.64
C VAL A 751 32.45 0.37 -11.05
N PHE A 752 31.47 -0.09 -10.29
CA PHE A 752 30.48 0.80 -9.65
C PHE A 752 29.86 0.19 -8.38
N PRO A 753 29.26 1.02 -7.49
CA PRO A 753 28.65 0.55 -6.25
C PRO A 753 27.52 -0.46 -6.51
N SER A 754 27.48 -1.54 -5.72
CA SER A 754 26.38 -2.50 -5.77
C SER A 754 25.08 -1.89 -5.23
N ASP A 755 23.94 -2.06 -5.88
CA ASP A 755 22.63 -1.66 -5.32
C ASP A 755 21.98 -2.82 -4.58
N PRO A 756 21.44 -2.61 -3.36
CA PRO A 756 20.49 -3.55 -2.79
C PRO A 756 19.17 -3.63 -3.55
N ASN A 757 18.73 -2.57 -4.24
CA ASN A 757 17.47 -2.60 -4.97
C ASN A 757 17.59 -3.41 -6.27
N SER A 758 16.50 -4.07 -6.68
CA SER A 758 16.44 -4.74 -7.98
C SER A 758 15.67 -3.85 -8.97
N LEU A 759 16.34 -3.40 -10.02
CA LEU A 759 15.85 -2.37 -10.94
C LEU A 759 16.10 -2.79 -12.39
N GLY A 760 15.16 -2.44 -13.27
CA GLY A 760 15.29 -2.65 -14.73
C GLY A 760 15.10 -1.34 -15.50
N TRP A 761 14.60 -1.40 -16.73
CA TRP A 761 14.40 -0.19 -17.55
C TRP A 761 13.21 0.68 -17.12
N GLY A 762 12.10 0.09 -16.69
CA GLY A 762 10.85 0.83 -16.44
C GLY A 762 10.46 1.72 -17.63
N LYS A 763 10.18 3.00 -17.36
CA LYS A 763 9.84 3.99 -18.39
C LYS A 763 11.01 4.38 -19.31
N ASN A 764 12.24 3.97 -18.98
CA ASN A 764 13.45 4.36 -19.71
C ASN A 764 13.75 3.49 -20.93
N LEU A 765 13.06 2.34 -21.10
CA LEU A 765 13.36 1.37 -22.15
C LEU A 765 13.38 1.99 -23.56
N LYS A 766 12.41 2.86 -23.86
CA LYS A 766 12.32 3.51 -25.18
C LYS A 766 13.55 4.38 -25.48
N TYR A 767 14.03 5.11 -24.47
CA TYR A 767 15.22 5.94 -24.61
C TYR A 767 16.48 5.07 -24.69
N ALA A 768 16.60 4.06 -23.82
CA ALA A 768 17.73 3.13 -23.80
C ALA A 768 17.89 2.37 -25.13
N ALA A 769 16.79 1.90 -25.71
CA ALA A 769 16.81 1.21 -27.00
C ALA A 769 17.31 2.11 -28.14
N ASN A 770 16.98 3.41 -28.12
CA ASN A 770 17.51 4.37 -29.10
C ASN A 770 19.02 4.58 -28.90
N ILE A 771 19.45 4.80 -27.65
CA ILE A 771 20.86 5.06 -27.31
C ILE A 771 21.73 3.85 -27.67
N LEU A 772 21.36 2.66 -27.21
CA LEU A 772 22.09 1.41 -27.53
C LEU A 772 22.05 1.13 -29.03
N GLY A 773 20.95 1.44 -29.70
CA GLY A 773 20.83 1.33 -31.16
C GLY A 773 21.85 2.18 -31.92
N ARG A 774 22.23 3.37 -31.42
CA ARG A 774 23.30 4.20 -32.02
C ARG A 774 24.67 3.50 -32.00
N LEU A 775 24.88 2.62 -31.02
CA LEU A 775 26.11 1.84 -30.84
C LEU A 775 26.00 0.42 -31.44
N GLY A 776 24.86 0.07 -32.05
CA GLY A 776 24.63 -1.26 -32.63
C GLY A 776 24.28 -2.34 -31.60
N TYR A 777 23.86 -1.97 -30.39
CA TYR A 777 23.47 -2.89 -29.32
C TYR A 777 21.95 -2.92 -29.12
N SER A 778 21.44 -4.04 -28.59
CA SER A 778 20.03 -4.17 -28.17
C SER A 778 19.91 -3.97 -26.66
N ALA A 779 18.86 -3.26 -26.23
CA ALA A 779 18.51 -3.20 -24.81
C ALA A 779 17.98 -4.58 -24.34
N PRO A 780 18.60 -5.24 -23.36
CA PRO A 780 18.09 -6.50 -22.84
C PRO A 780 16.80 -6.28 -22.05
N GLU A 781 15.98 -7.32 -21.93
CA GLU A 781 14.80 -7.29 -21.05
C GLU A 781 15.19 -7.58 -19.59
N GLY A 782 14.31 -7.22 -18.66
CA GLY A 782 14.46 -7.55 -17.25
C GLY A 782 15.21 -6.52 -16.40
N GLU A 783 15.67 -6.99 -15.24
CA GLU A 783 16.43 -6.23 -14.24
C GLU A 783 17.94 -6.49 -14.37
N PHE A 784 18.76 -5.51 -13.99
CA PHE A 784 20.21 -5.57 -14.16
C PHE A 784 20.92 -4.55 -13.25
N ASN A 785 22.23 -4.74 -13.08
CA ASN A 785 23.07 -3.82 -12.31
C ASN A 785 23.52 -2.64 -13.18
N PHE A 786 23.53 -1.43 -12.63
CA PHE A 786 24.03 -0.23 -13.30
C PHE A 786 24.62 0.79 -12.31
N PRO A 787 25.46 1.74 -12.77
CA PRO A 787 26.11 2.72 -11.90
C PRO A 787 25.14 3.79 -11.41
N ILE A 788 24.60 3.57 -10.23
CA ILE A 788 23.60 4.43 -9.63
C ILE A 788 24.17 5.79 -9.24
N GLY A 789 23.39 6.83 -9.53
CA GLY A 789 23.82 8.21 -9.43
C GLY A 789 24.85 8.56 -10.51
N THR A 790 24.93 7.80 -11.60
CA THR A 790 25.97 7.97 -12.63
C THR A 790 27.39 7.98 -12.06
N MET A 791 27.65 7.37 -10.89
CA MET A 791 28.97 7.36 -10.27
C MET A 791 29.66 6.02 -10.51
N PHE A 792 30.84 6.04 -11.10
CA PHE A 792 31.58 4.83 -11.49
C PHE A 792 33.07 5.11 -11.77
N ALA A 793 33.84 4.04 -11.91
CA ALA A 793 35.16 4.04 -12.51
C ALA A 793 35.12 3.20 -13.79
N ALA A 794 35.67 3.71 -14.89
CA ALA A 794 35.66 3.02 -16.16
C ALA A 794 37.00 3.10 -16.88
N SER A 795 37.27 2.10 -17.71
CA SER A 795 38.41 2.11 -18.61
C SER A 795 38.21 3.15 -19.71
N ARG A 796 39.32 3.62 -20.29
CA ARG A 796 39.27 4.54 -21.44
C ARG A 796 38.40 4.07 -22.61
N GLN A 797 38.28 2.75 -22.82
CA GLN A 797 37.52 2.18 -23.93
C GLN A 797 36.02 2.46 -23.76
N VAL A 798 35.50 2.27 -22.54
CA VAL A 798 34.10 2.56 -22.20
C VAL A 798 33.82 4.06 -22.33
N ILE A 799 34.70 4.92 -21.79
CA ILE A 799 34.54 6.38 -21.90
C ILE A 799 34.60 6.85 -23.35
N ARG A 800 35.49 6.27 -24.17
CA ARG A 800 35.58 6.59 -25.59
C ARG A 800 34.27 6.25 -26.31
N SER A 801 33.71 5.06 -26.07
CA SER A 801 32.43 4.67 -26.66
C SER A 801 31.27 5.56 -26.21
N LEU A 802 31.25 6.00 -24.95
CA LEU A 802 30.30 7.02 -24.47
C LEU A 802 30.44 8.35 -25.24
N SER A 803 31.67 8.76 -25.56
CA SER A 803 31.92 9.99 -26.34
C SER A 803 31.44 9.89 -27.80
N GLU A 804 31.33 8.69 -28.36
CA GLU A 804 30.87 8.44 -29.74
C GLU A 804 29.36 8.63 -29.91
N LEU A 805 28.60 8.61 -28.81
CA LEU A 805 27.17 8.96 -28.82
C LEU A 805 26.90 10.38 -29.33
N ASN A 806 27.90 11.28 -29.19
CA ASN A 806 27.93 12.65 -29.72
C ASN A 806 26.61 13.43 -29.49
N PHE A 807 26.05 13.36 -28.28
CA PHE A 807 24.85 14.13 -27.95
C PHE A 807 25.11 15.62 -28.09
N SER A 808 24.17 16.35 -28.69
CA SER A 808 24.18 17.81 -28.66
C SER A 808 23.48 18.34 -27.40
N TRP A 809 23.80 19.57 -27.00
CA TRP A 809 23.22 20.18 -25.81
C TRP A 809 21.69 20.33 -25.88
N ASP A 810 21.12 20.46 -27.09
CA ASP A 810 19.69 20.57 -27.35
C ASP A 810 18.93 19.22 -27.31
N GLU A 811 19.63 18.08 -27.30
CA GLU A 811 19.00 16.77 -27.10
C GLU A 811 18.60 16.50 -25.64
N TYR A 812 19.23 17.19 -24.68
CA TYR A 812 18.92 17.01 -23.27
C TYR A 812 17.56 17.65 -22.91
N PRO A 813 16.74 16.96 -22.10
CA PRO A 813 15.44 17.49 -21.72
C PRO A 813 15.58 18.72 -20.79
N SER A 814 14.68 19.69 -20.95
CA SER A 814 14.62 20.87 -20.08
C SER A 814 14.04 20.54 -18.70
N GLU A 815 14.52 21.22 -17.66
CA GLU A 815 13.96 21.13 -16.31
C GLU A 815 12.57 21.82 -16.22
N PRO A 816 11.68 21.40 -15.30
CA PRO A 816 11.87 20.35 -14.29
C PRO A 816 11.67 18.94 -14.88
N LEU A 817 12.61 18.04 -14.57
CA LEU A 817 12.52 16.63 -14.97
C LEU A 817 11.71 15.79 -13.97
N PRO A 818 10.97 14.78 -14.44
CA PRO A 818 10.35 13.80 -13.54
C PRO A 818 11.41 13.00 -12.77
N ILE A 819 10.99 12.37 -11.67
CA ILE A 819 11.86 11.57 -10.78
C ILE A 819 12.53 10.39 -11.50
N ASP A 820 11.88 9.82 -12.53
CA ASP A 820 12.41 8.78 -13.42
C ASP A 820 11.71 8.88 -14.79
N GLY A 821 12.17 8.13 -15.80
CA GLY A 821 11.53 8.07 -17.11
C GLY A 821 12.06 9.09 -18.12
N THR A 822 13.33 9.49 -18.00
CA THR A 822 13.96 10.46 -18.91
C THR A 822 15.18 9.87 -19.60
N MET A 823 15.65 10.53 -20.65
CA MET A 823 16.89 10.16 -21.34
C MET A 823 18.11 10.12 -20.41
N LEU A 824 18.18 10.99 -19.38
CA LEU A 824 19.29 10.99 -18.42
C LEU A 824 19.35 9.67 -17.62
N HIS A 825 18.21 9.20 -17.14
CA HIS A 825 18.12 7.90 -16.45
C HIS A 825 18.41 6.73 -17.39
N ALA A 826 18.09 6.86 -18.68
CA ALA A 826 18.48 5.87 -19.68
C ALA A 826 20.01 5.84 -19.89
N ILE A 827 20.67 7.00 -19.98
CA ILE A 827 22.13 7.10 -20.13
C ILE A 827 22.85 6.43 -18.95
N GLU A 828 22.41 6.70 -17.72
CA GLU A 828 22.92 6.04 -16.52
C GLU A 828 22.88 4.50 -16.63
N ARG A 829 21.76 3.97 -17.12
CA ARG A 829 21.49 2.52 -17.18
C ARG A 829 22.14 1.81 -18.37
N VAL A 830 22.59 2.52 -19.42
CA VAL A 830 23.21 1.88 -20.60
C VAL A 830 24.70 1.58 -20.45
N ILE A 831 25.40 2.24 -19.51
CA ILE A 831 26.85 2.13 -19.34
C ILE A 831 27.35 0.67 -19.20
N PRO A 832 26.69 -0.22 -18.41
CA PRO A 832 27.07 -1.63 -18.31
C PRO A 832 27.07 -2.34 -19.67
N PHE A 833 26.04 -2.09 -20.49
CA PHE A 833 25.89 -2.74 -21.79
C PHE A 833 26.90 -2.24 -22.83
N ILE A 834 27.40 -1.01 -22.66
CA ILE A 834 28.53 -0.51 -23.46
C ILE A 834 29.80 -1.28 -23.10
N SER A 835 30.08 -1.49 -21.80
CA SER A 835 31.22 -2.31 -21.36
C SER A 835 31.12 -3.75 -21.87
N GLU A 836 29.95 -4.38 -21.72
CA GLU A 836 29.70 -5.74 -22.21
C GLU A 836 29.80 -5.84 -23.74
N GLY A 837 29.28 -4.87 -24.47
CA GLY A 837 29.35 -4.78 -25.93
C GLY A 837 30.77 -4.63 -26.47
N LEU A 838 31.71 -4.14 -25.66
CA LEU A 838 33.15 -4.09 -25.94
C LEU A 838 33.88 -5.39 -25.52
N GLY A 839 33.18 -6.36 -24.94
CA GLY A 839 33.76 -7.60 -24.41
C GLY A 839 34.52 -7.40 -23.10
N LEU A 840 34.28 -6.30 -22.38
CA LEU A 840 34.95 -5.96 -21.14
C LEU A 840 34.12 -6.42 -19.93
N ARG A 841 34.82 -6.94 -18.91
CA ARG A 841 34.23 -7.38 -17.65
C ARG A 841 33.82 -6.18 -16.80
N GLN A 842 32.94 -6.44 -15.84
CA GLN A 842 32.51 -5.47 -14.85
C GLN A 842 32.60 -6.04 -13.45
N LYS A 843 32.93 -5.20 -12.48
CA LYS A 843 32.89 -5.54 -11.06
C LYS A 843 31.99 -4.57 -10.29
N LEU A 844 31.35 -5.07 -9.24
CA LEU A 844 30.67 -4.24 -8.27
C LEU A 844 31.60 -3.97 -7.09
N VAL A 845 31.33 -2.91 -6.36
CA VAL A 845 32.02 -2.60 -5.10
C VAL A 845 31.00 -2.43 -3.98
N TYR A 846 31.32 -3.03 -2.84
CA TYR A 846 30.52 -2.98 -1.62
C TYR A 846 31.45 -2.87 -0.41
N VAL A 847 31.34 -1.79 0.35
CA VAL A 847 32.02 -1.57 1.63
C VAL A 847 31.07 -1.95 2.75
N ASP A 848 31.54 -2.82 3.65
CA ASP A 848 30.74 -3.32 4.78
C ASP A 848 30.17 -2.18 5.64
N LYS A 849 28.96 -2.37 6.19
CA LYS A 849 28.21 -1.38 6.99
C LYS A 849 27.74 -0.13 6.25
N THR A 850 27.76 -0.16 4.92
CA THR A 850 27.13 0.87 4.08
C THR A 850 25.91 0.29 3.41
N THR A 851 24.85 1.07 3.23
CA THR A 851 23.66 0.67 2.45
C THR A 851 23.09 1.87 1.73
N ARG A 852 22.48 1.60 0.58
CA ARG A 852 21.54 2.54 -0.04
C ARG A 852 20.16 2.31 0.56
N VAL A 853 19.42 3.38 0.71
CA VAL A 853 18.12 3.44 1.38
C VAL A 853 16.99 3.71 0.39
#